data_AF-A0A218V1Z0-F1
#
_entry.id   AF-A0A218V1Z0-F1
#
_cell.length_a   1.000
_cell.length_b   1.000
_cell.length_c   1.000
_cell.angle_alpha   90.00
_cell.angle_beta   90.00
_cell.angle_gamma   90.00
#
_symmetry.space_group_name_H-M   'P 1'
#
loop_
_entity.id
_entity.type
_entity.pdbx_description
1 polymer ?
#
loop_
_entity_poly.entity_id
_entity_poly.type
_entity_poly.pdbx_seq_one_letter_code
_entity_poly.pdbx_strand_id
1 'polypeptide(L)'
;MQRAKTPVAQKRPRRTPLQQLQLGTDRTGLTPLFRRLRLKVSVRSCPREHLKTLPRAQLEERLERALIIIEALLLQLCDLKQSQQLRPGMGLAKQRDTFTQTDTTHPKGSTWNSQSLLFRGLAAAAFRSLQDEQGALVQEREQERTLVSQCQAVLETAPSKVQSCLEEGDAIRQRVDEALRAQDQGYLFLEAFCAHARAQISARDQSLASQQELSTLLTHAINLQASLSAKAQSFREFLDVTFENLKKERRAVDEEREQTRTLLSRSFALLEHEHGKLQSCLEERAAAQKREEEALQAKEEASRQLEKTLVTLQDTQAQLEKLTVANSLLGKDLSSMGINLSSVEQERDALQQENEKQREEMAQLAQERNSLQRECEELCQELREATECREFLDQENQMCRKQLLEVEARLNSTLATLQERVQQHEELMESHQHLREEQAALSKELDSTKTELFSLQINRSKISCCSTGIMKNKMRLQELTDCLKAALEEQDDDDDDTPSRSKAWTPRLAWTPACRTPCHTGSSFVGSVMKAVSGEDANETTRSGSRVAKDKLASVPKPIDPEDTLLESVKELGVVVSNFAMLGFRIQELKTEISDLQLRLKTVTAESQEKVDDQAATIAELHKALRTKLENEKELRNLLKKQEEQMLQLIDKSGEVTRLKTEVSELKRSLQLAETEAKVLWEEVKGKEHQEKPVNIQERVLLRQQLLSAVPEVALSCQELQNLLRYVGLKPASKEAAEPL
;
A
#
# COMPACT_ATOMS: atom_id res chain seq x y z
N MET A 1 -49.55 25.69 -31.38
CA MET A 1 -50.80 26.44 -31.64
C MET A 1 -50.72 27.14 -32.99
N GLN A 2 -51.70 26.98 -33.88
CA GLN A 2 -52.11 28.04 -34.83
C GLN A 2 -53.59 27.85 -35.20
N ARG A 3 -54.31 28.98 -35.32
CA ARG A 3 -55.61 29.21 -35.98
C ARG A 3 -56.72 28.14 -35.84
N ALA A 4 -57.75 28.49 -35.07
CA ALA A 4 -59.11 28.03 -35.34
C ALA A 4 -59.63 28.58 -36.69
N LYS A 5 -60.56 27.85 -37.32
CA LYS A 5 -61.59 28.38 -38.23
C LYS A 5 -62.67 27.33 -38.50
N THR A 6 -63.94 27.72 -38.33
CA THR A 6 -65.08 27.04 -38.96
C THR A 6 -65.08 27.29 -40.47
N PRO A 7 -65.73 26.43 -41.26
CA PRO A 7 -67.06 26.83 -41.73
C PRO A 7 -68.09 25.69 -41.76
N VAL A 8 -69.35 26.02 -41.49
CA VAL A 8 -70.51 25.18 -41.88
C VAL A 8 -70.96 25.63 -43.26
N ALA A 9 -71.09 24.69 -44.20
CA ALA A 9 -71.57 24.96 -45.55
C ALA A 9 -72.74 24.03 -45.93
N GLN A 10 -73.82 24.65 -46.42
CA GLN A 10 -74.82 24.11 -47.36
C GLN A 10 -75.21 22.61 -47.27
N LYS A 11 -76.50 22.35 -46.99
CA LYS A 11 -77.43 21.86 -48.05
C LYS A 11 -78.91 21.82 -47.64
N ARG A 12 -79.76 22.26 -48.58
CA ARG A 12 -81.18 21.87 -48.76
C ARG A 12 -81.22 20.39 -49.24
N PRO A 13 -82.32 19.59 -49.09
CA PRO A 13 -83.65 19.99 -49.58
C PRO A 13 -84.92 19.41 -48.89
N ARG A 14 -86.07 19.88 -49.42
CA ARG A 14 -87.38 19.21 -49.67
C ARG A 14 -87.50 17.72 -49.23
N ARG A 15 -88.67 17.22 -48.77
CA ARG A 15 -90.04 17.49 -49.28
C ARG A 15 -91.16 17.09 -48.28
N THR A 16 -92.38 17.56 -48.54
CA THR A 16 -93.69 17.15 -47.97
C THR A 16 -94.00 15.65 -48.14
N PRO A 17 -94.97 15.02 -47.40
CA PRO A 17 -96.38 15.50 -47.23
C PRO A 17 -97.20 15.14 -45.96
N LEU A 18 -98.31 15.89 -45.77
CA LEU A 18 -99.60 15.53 -45.07
C LEU A 18 -99.51 15.13 -43.56
N GLN A 19 -100.55 15.24 -42.71
CA GLN A 19 -102.00 15.31 -42.93
C GLN A 19 -102.75 16.03 -41.77
N GLN A 20 -103.93 16.61 -42.07
CA GLN A 20 -105.09 16.93 -41.20
C GLN A 20 -104.96 17.41 -39.72
N LEU A 21 -105.51 18.60 -39.46
CA LEU A 21 -106.41 18.91 -38.34
C LEU A 21 -107.65 19.59 -38.98
N GLN A 22 -108.91 19.12 -38.82
CA GLN A 22 -109.78 19.15 -37.62
C GLN A 22 -110.24 20.57 -37.19
N LEU A 23 -111.45 20.97 -37.63
CA LEU A 23 -112.64 21.36 -36.82
C LEU A 23 -113.68 22.07 -37.72
N GLY A 24 -114.95 22.17 -37.27
CA GLY A 24 -115.95 23.08 -37.89
C GLY A 24 -117.38 22.53 -37.96
N THR A 25 -118.18 22.83 -36.94
CA THR A 25 -119.62 22.53 -36.81
C THR A 25 -120.54 23.38 -37.71
N ASP A 26 -121.71 22.82 -38.03
CA ASP A 26 -123.01 23.45 -38.28
C ASP A 26 -123.16 24.60 -39.30
N ARG A 27 -124.04 24.40 -40.32
CA ARG A 27 -125.37 25.06 -40.34
C ARG A 27 -126.32 24.58 -41.45
N THR A 28 -127.59 24.89 -41.21
CA THR A 28 -128.82 24.62 -41.98
C THR A 28 -128.91 25.24 -43.39
N GLY A 29 -129.59 24.55 -44.31
CA GLY A 29 -130.69 25.18 -45.07
C GLY A 29 -130.73 25.04 -46.62
N LEU A 30 -131.98 25.07 -47.12
CA LEU A 30 -132.43 25.54 -48.45
C LEU A 30 -132.11 24.73 -49.73
N THR A 31 -133.07 23.89 -50.12
CA THR A 31 -133.62 23.84 -51.50
C THR A 31 -134.43 25.12 -51.82
N PRO A 32 -134.98 25.39 -53.05
CA PRO A 32 -135.11 24.54 -54.25
C PRO A 32 -134.80 25.25 -55.60
N LEU A 33 -135.16 24.58 -56.72
CA LEU A 33 -135.76 25.06 -58.00
C LEU A 33 -135.06 24.44 -59.24
N PHE A 34 -135.68 23.77 -60.23
CA PHE A 34 -136.94 23.84 -61.01
C PHE A 34 -136.83 24.52 -62.40
N ARG A 35 -137.41 23.85 -63.42
CA ARG A 35 -137.78 24.35 -64.77
C ARG A 35 -136.59 24.62 -65.72
N ARG A 36 -136.74 24.64 -67.06
CA ARG A 36 -137.90 24.47 -67.98
C ARG A 36 -137.71 23.21 -68.85
N LEU A 37 -138.72 22.52 -69.43
CA LEU A 37 -140.04 22.88 -69.99
C LEU A 37 -140.08 23.65 -71.33
N ARG A 38 -139.98 22.90 -72.44
CA ARG A 38 -140.79 23.00 -73.68
C ARG A 38 -140.97 21.55 -74.18
N LEU A 39 -142.15 21.10 -74.59
CA LEU A 39 -142.79 21.44 -75.87
C LEU A 39 -144.33 21.54 -75.80
N LYS A 40 -144.94 21.87 -76.95
CA LYS A 40 -146.34 22.30 -77.14
C LYS A 40 -147.41 21.24 -76.83
N VAL A 41 -148.60 21.76 -76.52
CA VAL A 41 -149.84 21.02 -76.23
C VAL A 41 -150.37 20.23 -77.43
N SER A 42 -150.73 18.98 -77.16
CA SER A 42 -151.93 18.30 -77.67
C SER A 42 -152.35 17.33 -76.56
N VAL A 43 -153.64 17.22 -76.26
CA VAL A 43 -154.10 16.51 -75.04
C VAL A 43 -153.77 15.01 -75.17
N ARG A 44 -152.79 14.55 -74.38
CA ARG A 44 -152.07 13.27 -74.55
C ARG A 44 -151.52 12.77 -73.21
N SER A 45 -151.43 11.44 -73.08
CA SER A 45 -150.47 10.64 -72.29
C SER A 45 -150.10 11.04 -70.85
N CYS A 46 -150.27 10.09 -69.91
CA CYS A 46 -149.59 10.11 -68.60
C CYS A 46 -148.90 8.76 -68.31
N PRO A 47 -147.55 8.68 -68.29
CA PRO A 47 -146.81 7.45 -68.01
C PRO A 47 -146.78 7.04 -66.53
N ARG A 48 -146.43 5.77 -66.29
CA ARG A 48 -146.44 5.03 -65.00
C ARG A 48 -145.63 5.65 -63.85
N GLU A 49 -144.74 6.61 -64.12
CA GLU A 49 -143.70 7.05 -63.18
C GLU A 49 -144.15 8.09 -62.14
N HIS A 50 -145.24 8.82 -62.39
CA HIS A 50 -145.75 9.82 -61.44
C HIS A 50 -146.51 9.23 -60.23
N LEU A 51 -146.75 7.91 -60.19
CA LEU A 51 -147.43 7.25 -59.06
C LEU A 51 -146.58 7.19 -57.78
N LYS A 52 -145.26 7.40 -57.85
CA LYS A 52 -144.35 7.33 -56.69
C LYS A 52 -144.20 8.65 -55.91
N THR A 53 -144.89 9.72 -56.31
CA THR A 53 -144.75 11.07 -55.70
C THR A 53 -146.07 11.75 -55.33
N LEU A 54 -147.22 11.08 -55.46
CA LEU A 54 -148.50 11.58 -54.94
C LEU A 54 -148.67 11.26 -53.44
N PRO A 55 -149.22 12.18 -52.63
CA PRO A 55 -149.70 11.86 -51.28
C PRO A 55 -150.82 10.83 -51.32
N ARG A 56 -150.77 9.87 -50.39
CA ARG A 56 -151.68 8.71 -50.32
C ARG A 56 -153.17 9.08 -50.43
N ALA A 57 -153.62 10.14 -49.73
CA ALA A 57 -155.00 10.61 -49.77
C ALA A 57 -155.51 11.00 -51.16
N GLN A 58 -154.67 11.57 -52.04
CA GLN A 58 -155.05 11.88 -53.42
C GLN A 58 -155.07 10.64 -54.34
N LEU A 59 -154.43 9.55 -53.92
CA LEU A 59 -154.54 8.26 -54.61
C LEU A 59 -155.84 7.56 -54.21
N GLU A 60 -156.17 7.59 -52.92
CA GLU A 60 -157.39 7.01 -52.35
C GLU A 60 -158.65 7.71 -52.91
N GLU A 61 -158.73 9.05 -52.89
CA GLU A 61 -159.84 9.82 -53.49
C GLU A 61 -160.04 9.51 -54.98
N ARG A 62 -158.96 9.26 -55.72
CA ARG A 62 -159.01 8.92 -57.16
C ARG A 62 -159.43 7.48 -57.42
N LEU A 63 -159.06 6.55 -56.54
CA LEU A 63 -159.55 5.18 -56.57
C LEU A 63 -161.04 5.11 -56.23
N GLU A 64 -161.48 5.87 -55.22
CA GLU A 64 -162.89 5.96 -54.80
C GLU A 64 -163.78 6.48 -55.94
N ARG A 65 -163.39 7.60 -56.57
CA ARG A 65 -164.07 8.14 -57.78
C ARG A 65 -164.06 7.17 -58.96
N ALA A 66 -163.01 6.36 -59.12
CA ALA A 66 -162.93 5.36 -60.20
C ALA A 66 -163.83 4.13 -59.93
N LEU A 67 -163.90 3.67 -58.67
CA LEU A 67 -164.77 2.56 -58.25
C LEU A 67 -166.25 2.90 -58.46
N ILE A 68 -166.69 4.10 -58.08
CA ILE A 68 -168.07 4.58 -58.29
C ILE A 68 -168.44 4.56 -59.79
N ILE A 69 -167.50 4.91 -60.68
CA ILE A 69 -167.72 4.88 -62.14
C ILE A 69 -167.79 3.44 -62.67
N ILE A 70 -166.95 2.53 -62.16
CA ILE A 70 -166.96 1.11 -62.55
C ILE A 70 -168.25 0.43 -62.09
N GLU A 71 -168.72 0.72 -60.88
CA GLU A 71 -169.96 0.17 -60.31
C GLU A 71 -171.21 0.62 -61.11
N ALA A 72 -171.26 1.89 -61.51
CA ALA A 72 -172.29 2.40 -62.41
C ALA A 72 -172.29 1.72 -63.80
N LEU A 73 -171.10 1.43 -64.35
CA LEU A 73 -170.96 0.74 -65.65
C LEU A 73 -171.31 -0.76 -65.57
N LEU A 74 -171.07 -1.41 -64.43
CA LEU A 74 -171.47 -2.80 -64.20
C LEU A 74 -172.99 -2.96 -64.13
N LEU A 75 -173.70 -2.03 -63.48
CA LEU A 75 -175.16 -2.00 -63.47
C LEU A 75 -175.73 -1.85 -64.90
N GLN A 76 -175.19 -0.93 -65.70
CA GLN A 76 -175.62 -0.71 -67.09
C GLN A 76 -175.36 -1.94 -68.01
N LEU A 77 -174.33 -2.74 -67.72
CA LEU A 77 -174.05 -3.99 -68.45
C LEU A 77 -174.94 -5.16 -68.02
N CYS A 78 -175.56 -5.12 -66.83
CA CYS A 78 -176.52 -6.13 -66.40
C CYS A 78 -177.89 -5.97 -67.08
N ASP A 79 -178.42 -4.75 -67.17
CA ASP A 79 -179.73 -4.50 -67.82
C ASP A 79 -179.72 -4.84 -69.31
N LEU A 80 -178.63 -4.51 -70.01
CA LEU A 80 -178.43 -4.85 -71.43
C LEU A 80 -178.35 -6.37 -71.70
N LYS A 81 -178.21 -7.21 -70.66
CA LYS A 81 -178.08 -8.66 -70.77
C LYS A 81 -179.42 -9.42 -70.64
N GLN A 82 -180.53 -8.74 -70.32
CA GLN A 82 -181.83 -9.39 -70.06
C GLN A 82 -182.84 -9.33 -71.22
N SER A 83 -182.56 -8.63 -72.32
CA SER A 83 -183.59 -8.16 -73.27
C SER A 83 -183.72 -8.91 -74.61
N GLN A 84 -182.94 -9.96 -74.89
CA GLN A 84 -182.98 -10.67 -76.20
C GLN A 84 -182.89 -12.20 -76.15
N GLN A 85 -183.76 -12.89 -75.38
CA GLN A 85 -183.92 -14.35 -75.55
C GLN A 85 -185.31 -14.88 -75.19
N LEU A 86 -186.24 -14.88 -76.16
CA LEU A 86 -187.50 -15.64 -76.06
C LEU A 86 -188.24 -15.81 -77.41
N ARG A 87 -188.11 -17.00 -78.04
CA ARG A 87 -189.24 -17.83 -78.53
C ARG A 87 -188.77 -19.22 -79.00
N PRO A 88 -189.58 -20.28 -78.85
CA PRO A 88 -189.18 -21.67 -79.09
C PRO A 88 -189.61 -22.22 -80.46
N GLY A 89 -189.12 -23.42 -80.80
CA GLY A 89 -189.63 -24.25 -81.89
C GLY A 89 -190.21 -25.58 -81.41
N MET A 90 -191.16 -26.14 -82.17
CA MET A 90 -191.72 -27.50 -82.06
C MET A 90 -192.21 -27.94 -83.46
N GLY A 91 -192.33 -29.25 -83.72
CA GLY A 91 -192.89 -29.77 -84.97
C GLY A 91 -193.25 -31.26 -84.95
N LEU A 92 -194.43 -31.61 -85.49
CA LEU A 92 -195.08 -32.92 -85.72
C LEU A 92 -196.36 -32.66 -86.57
N ALA A 93 -197.02 -33.57 -87.31
CA ALA A 93 -196.85 -35.01 -87.57
C ALA A 93 -197.31 -35.33 -89.04
N LYS A 94 -197.86 -36.53 -89.31
CA LYS A 94 -198.52 -36.93 -90.59
C LYS A 94 -199.69 -37.90 -90.32
N GLN A 95 -200.84 -37.75 -91.02
CA GLN A 95 -201.93 -38.76 -91.18
C GLN A 95 -202.98 -38.22 -92.19
N ARG A 96 -203.72 -38.93 -93.05
CA ARG A 96 -203.65 -40.17 -93.87
C ARG A 96 -204.95 -40.24 -94.72
N ASP A 97 -204.82 -40.70 -95.97
CA ASP A 97 -205.64 -41.71 -96.70
C ASP A 97 -207.19 -41.68 -96.92
N THR A 98 -207.56 -42.24 -98.10
CA THR A 98 -208.66 -43.19 -98.46
C THR A 98 -210.01 -42.78 -99.12
N PHE A 99 -210.24 -43.42 -100.30
CA PHE A 99 -211.46 -44.07 -100.86
C PHE A 99 -212.82 -43.33 -100.84
N THR A 100 -213.52 -43.03 -101.95
CA THR A 100 -214.06 -43.82 -103.10
C THR A 100 -215.14 -44.86 -102.78
N GLN A 101 -216.37 -44.68 -103.33
CA GLN A 101 -217.20 -45.76 -103.90
C GLN A 101 -218.32 -45.19 -104.81
N THR A 102 -218.69 -45.94 -105.86
CA THR A 102 -219.92 -45.76 -106.66
C THR A 102 -220.82 -46.98 -106.50
N ASP A 103 -222.14 -46.83 -106.65
CA ASP A 103 -223.03 -47.97 -106.90
C ASP A 103 -224.15 -47.61 -107.89
N THR A 104 -225.05 -48.57 -108.16
CA THR A 104 -225.64 -48.84 -109.48
C THR A 104 -227.17 -48.91 -109.48
N THR A 105 -227.80 -48.85 -110.67
CA THR A 105 -229.03 -49.62 -110.95
C THR A 105 -229.38 -49.74 -112.45
N HIS A 106 -230.01 -50.87 -112.81
CA HIS A 106 -230.73 -51.17 -114.07
C HIS A 106 -232.18 -50.61 -114.04
N PRO A 107 -233.05 -50.82 -115.07
CA PRO A 107 -232.89 -51.28 -116.47
C PRO A 107 -233.36 -50.16 -117.46
N LYS A 108 -233.72 -50.32 -118.75
CA LYS A 108 -234.11 -51.46 -119.61
C LYS A 108 -233.80 -51.12 -121.10
N GLY A 109 -234.11 -52.02 -122.04
CA GLY A 109 -233.85 -51.82 -123.48
C GLY A 109 -234.57 -50.61 -124.09
N SER A 110 -234.20 -50.15 -125.30
CA SER A 110 -233.51 -50.89 -126.38
C SER A 110 -232.54 -50.01 -127.21
N THR A 111 -232.08 -50.54 -128.35
CA THR A 111 -231.62 -49.78 -129.53
C THR A 111 -230.41 -48.85 -129.33
N TRP A 112 -229.25 -49.42 -129.66
CA TRP A 112 -227.93 -48.82 -129.87
C TRP A 112 -227.86 -47.44 -130.59
N ASN A 113 -226.66 -46.85 -130.54
CA ASN A 113 -226.09 -45.80 -131.42
C ASN A 113 -226.25 -44.30 -131.09
N SER A 114 -227.05 -43.86 -130.11
CA SER A 114 -227.26 -42.40 -129.90
C SER A 114 -226.44 -41.72 -128.79
N GLN A 115 -226.01 -42.42 -127.73
CA GLN A 115 -225.44 -41.79 -126.53
C GLN A 115 -223.90 -41.69 -126.49
N SER A 116 -223.21 -42.03 -127.58
CA SER A 116 -221.73 -42.13 -127.67
C SER A 116 -220.96 -40.81 -127.42
N LEU A 117 -221.60 -39.64 -127.60
CA LEU A 117 -220.90 -38.35 -127.56
C LEU A 117 -220.74 -37.73 -126.16
N LEU A 118 -221.74 -37.82 -125.28
CA LEU A 118 -221.79 -36.97 -124.08
C LEU A 118 -220.76 -37.34 -123.00
N PHE A 119 -220.56 -38.63 -122.72
CA PHE A 119 -219.61 -39.06 -121.67
C PHE A 119 -218.13 -38.77 -122.00
N ARG A 120 -217.80 -38.51 -123.27
CA ARG A 120 -216.46 -38.04 -123.67
C ARG A 120 -216.10 -36.69 -123.04
N GLY A 121 -217.10 -35.83 -122.79
CA GLY A 121 -216.89 -34.53 -122.13
C GLY A 121 -216.55 -34.64 -120.64
N LEU A 122 -217.16 -35.58 -119.94
CA LEU A 122 -216.92 -35.81 -118.50
C LEU A 122 -215.52 -36.39 -118.23
N ALA A 123 -215.05 -37.32 -119.08
CA ALA A 123 -213.70 -37.86 -118.99
C ALA A 123 -212.60 -36.78 -119.10
N ALA A 124 -212.81 -35.74 -119.93
CA ALA A 124 -211.86 -34.65 -120.10
C ALA A 124 -211.75 -33.73 -118.85
N ALA A 125 -212.79 -33.64 -118.02
CA ALA A 125 -212.75 -32.89 -116.77
C ALA A 125 -211.87 -33.60 -115.72
N ALA A 126 -212.00 -34.92 -115.61
CA ALA A 126 -211.19 -35.74 -114.71
C ALA A 126 -209.68 -35.65 -115.02
N PHE A 127 -209.30 -35.58 -116.30
CA PHE A 127 -207.90 -35.50 -116.69
C PHE A 127 -207.21 -34.17 -116.35
N ARG A 128 -207.87 -33.01 -116.48
CA ARG A 128 -207.23 -31.72 -116.09
C ARG A 128 -207.05 -31.59 -114.59
N SER A 129 -208.07 -31.93 -113.80
CA SER A 129 -207.98 -31.94 -112.33
C SER A 129 -206.78 -32.76 -111.83
N LEU A 130 -206.55 -33.94 -112.43
CA LEU A 130 -205.40 -34.78 -112.09
C LEU A 130 -204.05 -34.21 -112.57
N GLN A 131 -204.01 -33.49 -113.70
CA GLN A 131 -202.78 -32.82 -114.16
C GLN A 131 -202.41 -31.63 -113.27
N ASP A 132 -203.39 -30.83 -112.84
CA ASP A 132 -203.17 -29.64 -112.01
C ASP A 132 -202.65 -30.03 -110.60
N GLU A 133 -203.25 -31.04 -109.96
CA GLU A 133 -202.74 -31.58 -108.67
C GLU A 133 -201.38 -32.29 -108.81
N GLN A 134 -201.14 -32.98 -109.94
CA GLN A 134 -199.84 -33.60 -110.21
C GLN A 134 -198.72 -32.55 -110.40
N GLY A 135 -199.05 -31.34 -110.84
CA GLY A 135 -198.12 -30.20 -110.84
C GLY A 135 -197.77 -29.72 -109.43
N ALA A 136 -198.78 -29.52 -108.57
CA ALA A 136 -198.58 -29.07 -107.19
C ALA A 136 -197.70 -30.04 -106.36
N LEU A 137 -197.95 -31.34 -106.49
CA LEU A 137 -197.17 -32.38 -105.79
C LEU A 137 -195.70 -32.49 -106.24
N VAL A 138 -195.36 -32.06 -107.46
CA VAL A 138 -193.95 -31.95 -107.89
C VAL A 138 -193.28 -30.77 -107.18
N GLN A 139 -193.96 -29.63 -107.07
CA GLN A 139 -193.42 -28.41 -106.48
C GLN A 139 -193.14 -28.57 -104.97
N GLU A 140 -194.04 -29.19 -104.19
CA GLU A 140 -193.75 -29.52 -102.77
C GLU A 140 -192.53 -30.44 -102.65
N ARG A 141 -192.39 -31.43 -103.54
CA ARG A 141 -191.32 -32.42 -103.49
C ARG A 141 -189.94 -31.83 -103.80
N GLU A 142 -189.88 -30.66 -104.41
CA GLU A 142 -188.65 -29.89 -104.63
C GLU A 142 -188.35 -28.95 -103.44
N GLN A 143 -189.39 -28.45 -102.75
CA GLN A 143 -189.23 -27.74 -101.47
C GLN A 143 -188.73 -28.67 -100.35
N GLU A 144 -189.29 -29.89 -100.23
CA GLU A 144 -188.84 -30.88 -99.24
C GLU A 144 -187.35 -31.24 -99.45
N ARG A 145 -186.92 -31.43 -100.71
CA ARG A 145 -185.52 -31.70 -101.07
C ARG A 145 -184.56 -30.55 -100.76
N THR A 146 -184.98 -29.31 -100.96
CA THR A 146 -184.12 -28.13 -100.71
C THR A 146 -183.98 -27.82 -99.22
N LEU A 147 -184.99 -28.10 -98.40
CA LEU A 147 -184.86 -28.07 -96.94
C LEU A 147 -183.94 -29.20 -96.43
N VAL A 148 -184.05 -30.42 -96.97
CA VAL A 148 -183.17 -31.53 -96.59
C VAL A 148 -181.70 -31.24 -96.90
N SER A 149 -181.37 -30.65 -98.05
CA SER A 149 -179.97 -30.31 -98.37
C SER A 149 -179.41 -29.18 -97.50
N GLN A 150 -180.24 -28.21 -97.08
CA GLN A 150 -179.83 -27.19 -96.11
C GLN A 150 -179.55 -27.79 -94.73
N CYS A 151 -180.40 -28.69 -94.25
CA CYS A 151 -180.18 -29.41 -92.98
C CYS A 151 -178.91 -30.31 -93.05
N GLN A 152 -178.69 -31.00 -94.16
CA GLN A 152 -177.48 -31.79 -94.41
C GLN A 152 -176.20 -30.93 -94.29
N ALA A 153 -176.17 -29.77 -94.95
CA ALA A 153 -175.01 -28.87 -94.91
C ALA A 153 -174.72 -28.29 -93.51
N VAL A 154 -175.75 -28.06 -92.68
CA VAL A 154 -175.56 -27.64 -91.29
C VAL A 154 -175.02 -28.79 -90.43
N LEU A 155 -175.51 -30.02 -90.62
CA LEU A 155 -175.02 -31.21 -89.92
C LEU A 155 -173.56 -31.54 -90.27
N GLU A 156 -173.17 -31.43 -91.54
CA GLU A 156 -171.79 -31.69 -91.98
C GLU A 156 -170.80 -30.57 -91.56
N THR A 157 -171.27 -29.33 -91.34
CA THR A 157 -170.43 -28.20 -90.89
C THR A 157 -170.46 -27.94 -89.37
N ALA A 158 -171.24 -28.69 -88.61
CA ALA A 158 -171.24 -28.64 -87.15
C ALA A 158 -169.95 -29.20 -86.48
N PRO A 159 -169.46 -30.42 -86.81
CA PRO A 159 -168.35 -31.03 -86.07
C PRO A 159 -167.03 -30.25 -86.22
N SER A 160 -166.73 -29.69 -87.39
CA SER A 160 -165.50 -28.91 -87.61
C SER A 160 -165.45 -27.61 -86.80
N LYS A 161 -166.60 -27.00 -86.49
CA LYS A 161 -166.67 -25.82 -85.61
C LYS A 161 -166.44 -26.19 -84.15
N VAL A 162 -167.00 -27.31 -83.69
CA VAL A 162 -166.77 -27.81 -82.32
C VAL A 162 -165.29 -28.16 -82.12
N GLN A 163 -164.68 -28.83 -83.12
CA GLN A 163 -163.25 -29.14 -83.15
C GLN A 163 -162.39 -27.87 -83.00
N SER A 164 -162.66 -26.84 -83.80
CA SER A 164 -161.92 -25.57 -83.75
C SER A 164 -162.05 -24.85 -82.40
N CYS A 165 -163.21 -24.89 -81.74
CA CYS A 165 -163.39 -24.29 -80.41
C CYS A 165 -162.63 -25.05 -79.30
N LEU A 166 -162.47 -26.37 -79.44
CA LEU A 166 -161.64 -27.16 -78.51
C LEU A 166 -160.16 -26.83 -78.70
N GLU A 167 -159.70 -26.78 -79.95
CA GLU A 167 -158.33 -26.43 -80.32
C GLU A 167 -157.93 -25.01 -79.86
N GLU A 168 -158.82 -24.02 -79.98
CA GLU A 168 -158.59 -22.69 -79.40
C GLU A 168 -158.51 -22.75 -77.86
N GLY A 169 -159.37 -23.56 -77.22
CA GLY A 169 -159.35 -23.78 -75.77
C GLY A 169 -158.04 -24.41 -75.28
N ASP A 170 -157.49 -25.39 -75.99
CA ASP A 170 -156.18 -25.99 -75.69
C ASP A 170 -155.03 -25.02 -75.98
N ALA A 171 -155.11 -24.24 -77.06
CA ALA A 171 -154.15 -23.18 -77.32
C ALA A 171 -154.18 -22.07 -76.24
N ILE A 172 -155.32 -21.79 -75.62
CA ILE A 172 -155.41 -20.89 -74.44
C ILE A 172 -154.76 -21.55 -73.22
N ARG A 173 -155.06 -22.83 -72.92
CA ARG A 173 -154.44 -23.58 -71.81
C ARG A 173 -152.92 -23.58 -71.92
N GLN A 174 -152.38 -23.98 -73.08
CA GLN A 174 -150.94 -23.98 -73.32
C GLN A 174 -150.30 -22.59 -73.10
N ARG A 175 -150.93 -21.50 -73.56
CA ARG A 175 -150.43 -20.14 -73.33
C ARG A 175 -150.43 -19.74 -71.85
N VAL A 176 -151.37 -20.22 -71.05
CA VAL A 176 -151.37 -20.03 -69.58
C VAL A 176 -150.26 -20.85 -68.93
N ASP A 177 -150.07 -22.11 -69.33
CA ASP A 177 -149.00 -22.97 -68.80
C ASP A 177 -147.60 -22.49 -69.20
N GLU A 178 -147.47 -21.84 -70.37
CA GLU A 178 -146.25 -21.13 -70.79
C GLU A 178 -146.01 -19.87 -69.95
N ALA A 179 -147.05 -19.07 -69.68
CA ALA A 179 -146.95 -17.88 -68.84
C ALA A 179 -146.61 -18.22 -67.38
N LEU A 180 -147.18 -19.29 -66.81
CA LEU A 180 -146.85 -19.79 -65.48
C LEU A 180 -145.40 -20.29 -65.40
N ARG A 181 -144.96 -21.12 -66.36
CA ARG A 181 -143.54 -21.55 -66.43
C ARG A 181 -142.57 -20.37 -66.59
N ALA A 182 -142.94 -19.34 -67.34
CA ALA A 182 -142.15 -18.11 -67.45
C ALA A 182 -142.14 -17.30 -66.14
N GLN A 183 -143.24 -17.29 -65.39
CA GLN A 183 -143.31 -16.68 -64.06
C GLN A 183 -142.44 -17.42 -63.04
N ASP A 184 -142.48 -18.76 -63.03
CA ASP A 184 -141.64 -19.60 -62.16
C ASP A 184 -140.16 -19.44 -62.49
N GLN A 185 -139.79 -19.41 -63.78
CA GLN A 185 -138.43 -19.06 -64.22
C GLN A 185 -138.02 -17.65 -63.77
N GLY A 186 -138.95 -16.69 -63.77
CA GLY A 186 -138.75 -15.35 -63.23
C GLY A 186 -138.48 -15.33 -61.72
N TYR A 187 -139.21 -16.14 -60.94
CA TYR A 187 -138.95 -16.32 -59.51
C TYR A 187 -137.62 -17.00 -59.24
N LEU A 188 -137.28 -18.07 -59.97
CA LEU A 188 -135.98 -18.75 -59.85
C LEU A 188 -134.81 -17.82 -60.19
N PHE A 189 -134.93 -16.98 -61.22
CA PHE A 189 -133.95 -15.94 -61.52
C PHE A 189 -133.83 -14.90 -60.41
N LEU A 190 -134.96 -14.44 -59.87
CA LEU A 190 -134.98 -13.47 -58.77
C LEU A 190 -134.36 -14.04 -57.49
N GLU A 191 -134.64 -15.30 -57.16
CA GLU A 191 -134.03 -15.99 -56.01
C GLU A 191 -132.53 -16.21 -56.23
N ALA A 192 -132.10 -16.65 -57.40
CA ALA A 192 -130.68 -16.76 -57.75
C ALA A 192 -129.95 -15.41 -57.67
N PHE A 193 -130.58 -14.33 -58.13
CA PHE A 193 -130.06 -12.97 -58.00
C PHE A 193 -129.97 -12.52 -56.53
N CYS A 194 -131.01 -12.79 -55.72
CA CYS A 194 -131.01 -12.48 -54.29
C CYS A 194 -129.97 -13.32 -53.51
N ALA A 195 -129.79 -14.60 -53.85
CA ALA A 195 -128.76 -15.46 -53.29
C ALA A 195 -127.35 -14.96 -53.65
N HIS A 196 -127.13 -14.57 -54.91
CA HIS A 196 -125.88 -13.97 -55.36
C HIS A 196 -125.60 -12.63 -54.66
N ALA A 197 -126.61 -11.77 -54.50
CA ALA A 197 -126.48 -10.51 -53.78
C ALA A 197 -126.15 -10.72 -52.29
N ARG A 198 -126.83 -11.67 -51.61
CA ARG A 198 -126.51 -12.07 -50.23
C ARG A 198 -125.08 -12.60 -50.11
N ALA A 199 -124.65 -13.45 -51.04
CA ALA A 199 -123.28 -13.98 -51.08
C ALA A 199 -122.24 -12.85 -51.26
N GLN A 200 -122.46 -11.92 -52.21
CA GLN A 200 -121.59 -10.75 -52.38
C GLN A 200 -121.52 -9.88 -51.11
N ILE A 201 -122.65 -9.63 -50.44
CA ILE A 201 -122.69 -8.88 -49.18
C ILE A 201 -121.86 -9.61 -48.11
N SER A 202 -122.13 -10.89 -47.86
CA SER A 202 -121.37 -11.66 -46.86
C SER A 202 -119.87 -11.73 -47.14
N ALA A 203 -119.45 -11.82 -48.41
CA ALA A 203 -118.05 -11.78 -48.80
C ALA A 203 -117.41 -10.41 -48.58
N ARG A 204 -118.18 -9.31 -48.70
CA ARG A 204 -117.73 -7.95 -48.39
C ARG A 204 -117.68 -7.69 -46.90
N ASP A 205 -118.63 -8.22 -46.13
CA ASP A 205 -118.61 -8.15 -44.67
C ASP A 205 -117.41 -8.93 -44.09
N GLN A 206 -117.12 -10.12 -44.61
CA GLN A 206 -115.90 -10.88 -44.27
C GLN A 206 -114.62 -10.16 -44.68
N SER A 207 -114.60 -9.52 -45.86
CA SER A 207 -113.47 -8.69 -46.31
C SER A 207 -113.29 -7.44 -45.45
N LEU A 208 -114.37 -6.88 -44.89
CA LEU A 208 -114.33 -5.72 -44.01
C LEU A 208 -113.87 -6.13 -42.60
N ALA A 209 -114.36 -7.25 -42.07
CA ALA A 209 -113.94 -7.80 -40.78
C ALA A 209 -112.44 -8.12 -40.78
N SER A 210 -111.94 -8.86 -41.79
CA SER A 210 -110.51 -9.14 -41.94
C SER A 210 -109.64 -7.89 -42.17
N GLN A 211 -110.18 -6.85 -42.83
CA GLN A 211 -109.52 -5.54 -42.91
C GLN A 211 -109.47 -4.81 -41.56
N GLN A 212 -110.51 -4.93 -40.72
CA GLN A 212 -110.53 -4.38 -39.36
C GLN A 212 -109.57 -5.14 -38.42
N GLU A 213 -109.53 -6.47 -38.50
CA GLU A 213 -108.55 -7.31 -37.80
C GLU A 213 -107.12 -6.93 -38.19
N LEU A 214 -106.83 -6.81 -39.49
CA LEU A 214 -105.53 -6.34 -39.97
C LEU A 214 -105.21 -4.92 -39.46
N SER A 215 -106.20 -4.03 -39.39
CA SER A 215 -106.03 -2.67 -38.86
C SER A 215 -105.70 -2.65 -37.37
N THR A 216 -106.36 -3.49 -36.56
CA THR A 216 -106.05 -3.60 -35.12
C THR A 216 -104.69 -4.25 -34.87
N LEU A 217 -104.31 -5.28 -35.64
CA LEU A 217 -102.98 -5.91 -35.61
C LEU A 217 -101.88 -4.94 -36.03
N LEU A 218 -102.07 -4.16 -37.10
CA LEU A 218 -101.14 -3.10 -37.51
C LEU A 218 -101.00 -2.02 -36.43
N THR A 219 -102.12 -1.59 -35.82
CA THR A 219 -102.11 -0.62 -34.72
C THR A 219 -101.35 -1.16 -33.51
N HIS A 220 -101.54 -2.44 -33.16
CA HIS A 220 -100.79 -3.10 -32.10
C HIS A 220 -99.29 -3.20 -32.43
N ALA A 221 -98.93 -3.57 -33.66
CA ALA A 221 -97.53 -3.64 -34.12
C ALA A 221 -96.84 -2.27 -34.10
N ILE A 222 -97.53 -1.20 -34.52
CA ILE A 222 -97.03 0.19 -34.45
C ILE A 222 -96.81 0.60 -32.99
N ASN A 223 -97.76 0.32 -32.10
CA ASN A 223 -97.61 0.61 -30.67
C ASN A 223 -96.48 -0.19 -30.01
N LEU A 224 -96.31 -1.47 -30.39
CA LEU A 224 -95.21 -2.30 -29.94
C LEU A 224 -93.86 -1.74 -30.44
N GLN A 225 -93.76 -1.37 -31.72
CA GLN A 225 -92.57 -0.76 -32.31
C GLN A 225 -92.23 0.58 -31.63
N ALA A 226 -93.23 1.41 -31.30
CA ALA A 226 -93.03 2.65 -30.54
C ALA A 226 -92.55 2.38 -29.11
N SER A 227 -93.08 1.35 -28.44
CA SER A 227 -92.62 0.96 -27.10
C SER A 227 -91.17 0.42 -27.11
N LEU A 228 -90.80 -0.31 -28.17
CA LEU A 228 -89.45 -0.86 -28.34
C LEU A 228 -88.45 0.22 -28.76
N SER A 229 -88.84 1.18 -29.60
CA SER A 229 -87.98 2.31 -29.96
C SER A 229 -87.76 3.26 -28.78
N ALA A 230 -88.77 3.51 -27.95
CA ALA A 230 -88.65 4.25 -26.69
C ALA A 230 -87.72 3.54 -25.70
N LYS A 231 -87.87 2.22 -25.50
CA LYS A 231 -86.92 1.42 -24.69
C LYS A 231 -85.50 1.50 -25.24
N ALA A 232 -85.30 1.25 -26.53
CA ALA A 232 -83.99 1.34 -27.17
C ALA A 232 -83.37 2.75 -27.11
N GLN A 233 -84.19 3.81 -27.07
CA GLN A 233 -83.74 5.17 -26.86
C GLN A 233 -83.29 5.40 -25.42
N SER A 234 -84.07 4.99 -24.43
CA SER A 234 -83.67 5.09 -23.01
C SER A 234 -82.40 4.28 -22.69
N PHE A 235 -82.19 3.12 -23.34
CA PHE A 235 -80.93 2.38 -23.25
C PHE A 235 -79.75 3.11 -23.91
N ARG A 236 -79.94 3.81 -25.04
CA ARG A 236 -78.90 4.66 -25.63
C ARG A 236 -78.55 5.82 -24.71
N GLU A 237 -79.54 6.54 -24.19
CA GLU A 237 -79.34 7.68 -23.29
C GLU A 237 -78.61 7.26 -22.00
N PHE A 238 -78.95 6.10 -21.43
CA PHE A 238 -78.20 5.49 -20.33
C PHE A 238 -76.74 5.16 -20.71
N LEU A 239 -76.51 4.54 -21.88
CA LEU A 239 -75.16 4.23 -22.36
C LEU A 239 -74.35 5.51 -22.60
N ASP A 240 -74.90 6.53 -23.26
CA ASP A 240 -74.22 7.80 -23.52
C ASP A 240 -73.84 8.51 -22.21
N VAL A 241 -74.73 8.52 -21.21
CA VAL A 241 -74.44 9.06 -19.87
C VAL A 241 -73.34 8.27 -19.16
N THR A 242 -73.37 6.92 -19.21
CA THR A 242 -72.31 6.10 -18.59
C THR A 242 -70.97 6.27 -19.31
N PHE A 243 -70.94 6.37 -20.64
CA PHE A 243 -69.72 6.67 -21.41
C PHE A 243 -69.16 8.06 -21.12
N GLU A 244 -69.99 9.10 -21.00
CA GLU A 244 -69.50 10.43 -20.61
C GLU A 244 -69.03 10.50 -19.16
N ASN A 245 -69.60 9.70 -18.25
CA ASN A 245 -69.08 9.58 -16.88
C ASN A 245 -67.74 8.84 -16.86
N LEU A 246 -67.62 7.70 -17.55
CA LEU A 246 -66.34 6.98 -17.72
C LEU A 246 -65.26 7.87 -18.37
N LYS A 247 -65.62 8.75 -19.31
CA LYS A 247 -64.70 9.74 -19.90
C LYS A 247 -64.30 10.86 -18.92
N LYS A 248 -65.11 11.18 -17.90
CA LYS A 248 -64.74 12.12 -16.82
C LYS A 248 -63.82 11.45 -15.81
N GLU A 249 -64.19 10.26 -15.35
CA GLU A 249 -63.38 9.43 -14.44
C GLU A 249 -61.99 9.15 -15.04
N ARG A 250 -61.94 8.77 -16.33
CA ARG A 250 -60.69 8.60 -17.07
C ARG A 250 -59.82 9.85 -17.05
N ARG A 251 -60.40 11.05 -17.25
CA ARG A 251 -59.68 12.32 -17.19
C ARG A 251 -59.17 12.63 -15.79
N ALA A 252 -60.01 12.50 -14.76
CA ALA A 252 -59.60 12.69 -13.37
C ALA A 252 -58.45 11.74 -12.97
N VAL A 253 -58.50 10.46 -13.37
CA VAL A 253 -57.41 9.51 -13.14
C VAL A 253 -56.14 9.88 -13.90
N ASP A 254 -56.24 10.37 -15.13
CA ASP A 254 -55.09 10.83 -15.91
C ASP A 254 -54.53 12.19 -15.41
N GLU A 255 -55.35 13.02 -14.76
CA GLU A 255 -54.94 14.24 -14.03
C GLU A 255 -54.21 13.91 -12.71
N GLU A 256 -54.73 12.98 -11.90
CA GLU A 256 -54.08 12.46 -10.68
C GLU A 256 -52.74 11.76 -11.00
N ARG A 257 -52.64 11.08 -12.15
CA ARG A 257 -51.39 10.51 -12.66
C ARG A 257 -50.33 11.58 -12.96
N GLU A 258 -50.72 12.76 -13.43
CA GLU A 258 -49.77 13.83 -13.72
C GLU A 258 -49.41 14.64 -12.46
N GLN A 259 -50.34 14.78 -11.51
CA GLN A 259 -50.03 15.28 -10.15
C GLN A 259 -49.03 14.37 -9.44
N THR A 260 -49.25 13.05 -9.45
CA THR A 260 -48.29 12.10 -8.86
C THR A 260 -46.96 12.05 -9.61
N ARG A 261 -46.96 12.14 -10.95
CA ARG A 261 -45.72 12.27 -11.75
C ARG A 261 -44.91 13.54 -11.41
N THR A 262 -45.58 14.68 -11.22
CA THR A 262 -44.91 15.96 -10.87
C THR A 262 -44.45 16.01 -9.41
N LEU A 263 -45.16 15.37 -8.48
CA LEU A 263 -44.68 15.15 -7.12
C LEU A 263 -43.46 14.21 -7.09
N LEU A 264 -43.46 13.14 -7.89
CA LEU A 264 -42.32 12.24 -8.02
C LEU A 264 -41.10 12.94 -8.62
N SER A 265 -41.24 13.68 -9.74
CA SER A 265 -40.10 14.39 -10.33
C SER A 265 -39.51 15.47 -9.40
N ARG A 266 -40.35 16.17 -8.64
CA ARG A 266 -39.90 17.09 -7.57
C ARG A 266 -39.17 16.34 -6.45
N SER A 267 -39.62 15.15 -6.09
CA SER A 267 -38.99 14.30 -5.07
C SER A 267 -37.62 13.78 -5.54
N PHE A 268 -37.50 13.35 -6.80
CA PHE A 268 -36.22 12.97 -7.40
C PHE A 268 -35.25 14.14 -7.47
N ALA A 269 -35.68 15.32 -7.94
CA ALA A 269 -34.82 16.51 -7.99
C ALA A 269 -34.30 16.94 -6.60
N LEU A 270 -35.10 16.76 -5.53
CA LEU A 270 -34.66 16.97 -4.16
C LEU A 270 -33.65 15.90 -3.71
N LEU A 271 -33.87 14.63 -4.04
CA LEU A 271 -32.91 13.55 -3.74
C LEU A 271 -31.58 13.72 -4.48
N GLU A 272 -31.60 14.12 -5.76
CA GLU A 272 -30.40 14.43 -6.55
C GLU A 272 -29.63 15.61 -5.94
N HIS A 273 -30.34 16.66 -5.50
CA HIS A 273 -29.74 17.84 -4.85
C HIS A 273 -29.10 17.50 -3.48
N GLU A 274 -29.79 16.76 -2.62
CA GLU A 274 -29.21 16.33 -1.33
C GLU A 274 -28.11 15.26 -1.52
N HIS A 275 -28.16 14.44 -2.58
CA HIS A 275 -27.06 13.54 -2.94
C HIS A 275 -25.82 14.31 -3.42
N GLY A 276 -25.98 15.32 -4.29
CA GLY A 276 -24.89 16.18 -4.73
C GLY A 276 -24.24 16.96 -3.58
N LYS A 277 -25.04 17.47 -2.63
CA LYS A 277 -24.53 18.02 -1.36
C LYS A 277 -23.74 16.98 -0.55
N LEU A 278 -24.29 15.78 -0.36
CA LEU A 278 -23.61 14.71 0.37
C LEU A 278 -22.27 14.35 -0.26
N GLN A 279 -22.22 14.25 -1.59
CA GLN A 279 -20.98 14.02 -2.33
C GLN A 279 -19.98 15.16 -2.11
N SER A 280 -20.41 16.42 -2.25
CA SER A 280 -19.57 17.59 -2.00
C SER A 280 -19.02 17.61 -0.56
N CYS A 281 -19.84 17.30 0.46
CA CYS A 281 -19.39 17.18 1.85
C CYS A 281 -18.40 16.02 2.07
N LEU A 282 -18.52 14.92 1.32
CA LEU A 282 -17.57 13.81 1.37
C LEU A 282 -16.24 14.17 0.69
N GLU A 283 -16.28 14.91 -0.42
CA GLU A 283 -15.09 15.44 -1.11
C GLU A 283 -14.37 16.49 -0.25
N GLU A 284 -15.09 17.40 0.40
CA GLU A 284 -14.53 18.34 1.38
C GLU A 284 -13.89 17.60 2.57
N ARG A 285 -14.56 16.57 3.10
CA ARG A 285 -14.03 15.74 4.18
C ARG A 285 -12.76 14.99 3.77
N ALA A 286 -12.72 14.39 2.59
CA ALA A 286 -11.53 13.71 2.08
C ALA A 286 -10.37 14.71 1.88
N ALA A 287 -10.65 15.91 1.37
CA ALA A 287 -9.67 16.98 1.28
C ALA A 287 -9.22 17.51 2.66
N ALA A 288 -10.08 17.50 3.67
CA ALA A 288 -9.70 17.84 5.05
C ALA A 288 -8.77 16.78 5.66
N GLN A 289 -9.11 15.50 5.52
CA GLN A 289 -8.28 14.38 5.99
C GLN A 289 -6.90 14.39 5.32
N LYS A 290 -6.82 14.63 4.00
CA LYS A 290 -5.52 14.75 3.31
C LYS A 290 -4.65 15.89 3.85
N ARG A 291 -5.24 17.03 4.22
CA ARG A 291 -4.51 18.15 4.87
C ARG A 291 -4.08 17.81 6.30
N GLU A 292 -4.88 17.03 7.02
CA GLU A 292 -4.52 16.53 8.36
C GLU A 292 -3.35 15.52 8.29
N GLU A 293 -3.36 14.62 7.32
CA GLU A 293 -2.26 13.69 7.02
C GLU A 293 -0.97 14.44 6.61
N GLU A 294 -1.06 15.44 5.73
CA GLU A 294 0.05 16.30 5.34
C GLU A 294 0.62 17.09 6.54
N ALA A 295 -0.25 17.61 7.41
CA ALA A 295 0.15 18.31 8.63
C ALA A 295 0.78 17.36 9.67
N LEU A 296 0.29 16.11 9.78
CA LEU A 296 0.89 15.07 10.63
C LEU A 296 2.29 14.70 10.13
N GLN A 297 2.48 14.49 8.81
CA GLN A 297 3.79 14.22 8.23
C GLN A 297 4.77 15.39 8.45
N ALA A 298 4.31 16.63 8.27
CA ALA A 298 5.11 17.82 8.57
C ALA A 298 5.50 17.92 10.05
N LYS A 299 4.57 17.59 10.97
CA LYS A 299 4.83 17.52 12.42
C LYS A 299 5.80 16.39 12.77
N GLU A 300 5.70 15.22 12.16
CA GLU A 300 6.64 14.12 12.35
C GLU A 300 8.05 14.51 11.91
N GLU A 301 8.21 15.10 10.72
CA GLU A 301 9.54 15.51 10.27
C GLU A 301 10.10 16.65 11.12
N ALA A 302 9.29 17.63 11.52
CA ALA A 302 9.70 18.63 12.50
C ALA A 302 10.14 17.99 13.83
N SER A 303 9.48 16.91 14.27
CA SER A 303 9.84 16.16 15.48
C SER A 303 11.17 15.39 15.29
N ARG A 304 11.39 14.75 14.13
CA ARG A 304 12.67 14.10 13.78
C ARG A 304 13.81 15.12 13.68
N GLN A 305 13.55 16.33 13.19
CA GLN A 305 14.55 17.39 13.14
C GLN A 305 14.85 17.92 14.55
N LEU A 306 13.84 18.11 15.41
CA LEU A 306 14.05 18.45 16.82
C LEU A 306 14.86 17.37 17.54
N GLU A 307 14.56 16.09 17.35
CA GLU A 307 15.31 14.96 17.91
C GLU A 307 16.78 14.95 17.45
N LYS A 308 17.05 15.15 16.15
CA LYS A 308 18.41 15.35 15.63
C LYS A 308 19.11 16.52 16.32
N THR A 309 18.44 17.68 16.47
CA THR A 309 19.05 18.84 17.14
C THR A 309 19.33 18.58 18.62
N LEU A 310 18.45 17.85 19.33
CA LEU A 310 18.66 17.48 20.73
C LEU A 310 19.87 16.56 20.90
N VAL A 311 20.07 15.58 20.00
CA VAL A 311 21.29 14.74 19.99
C VAL A 311 22.52 15.59 19.73
N THR A 312 22.52 16.49 18.73
CA THR A 312 23.68 17.37 18.50
C THR A 312 23.96 18.32 19.67
N LEU A 313 22.92 18.78 20.37
CA LEU A 313 23.08 19.59 21.57
C LEU A 313 23.70 18.79 22.72
N GLN A 314 23.26 17.54 22.94
CA GLN A 314 23.87 16.62 23.90
C GLN A 314 25.34 16.33 23.56
N ASP A 315 25.68 16.12 22.29
CA ASP A 315 27.07 15.96 21.85
C ASP A 315 27.91 17.22 22.14
N THR A 316 27.38 18.42 21.86
CA THR A 316 28.09 19.67 22.20
C THR A 316 28.20 19.90 23.71
N GLN A 317 27.21 19.50 24.51
CA GLN A 317 27.30 19.54 25.97
C GLN A 317 28.38 18.59 26.47
N ALA A 318 28.42 17.35 25.98
CA ALA A 318 29.46 16.38 26.34
C ALA A 318 30.86 16.83 25.88
N GLN A 319 30.98 17.64 24.82
CA GLN A 319 32.23 18.31 24.42
C GLN A 319 32.58 19.46 25.38
N LEU A 320 31.63 20.30 25.76
CA LEU A 320 31.84 21.38 26.74
C LEU A 320 32.23 20.84 28.12
N GLU A 321 31.63 19.74 28.58
CA GLU A 321 32.00 19.07 29.83
C GLU A 321 33.44 18.54 29.77
N LYS A 322 33.85 17.89 28.67
CA LYS A 322 35.24 17.46 28.44
C LYS A 322 36.21 18.65 28.43
N LEU A 323 35.87 19.75 27.78
CA LEU A 323 36.69 20.97 27.76
C LEU A 323 36.74 21.65 29.14
N THR A 324 35.67 21.61 29.92
CA THR A 324 35.63 22.12 31.30
C THR A 324 36.53 21.30 32.21
N VAL A 325 36.51 19.96 32.09
CA VAL A 325 37.44 19.07 32.80
C VAL A 325 38.88 19.34 32.37
N ALA A 326 39.16 19.45 31.07
CA ALA A 326 40.50 19.76 30.56
C ALA A 326 41.03 21.12 31.07
N ASN A 327 40.20 22.17 31.05
CA ASN A 327 40.55 23.47 31.62
C ASN A 327 40.78 23.39 33.14
N SER A 328 40.04 22.55 33.86
CA SER A 328 40.27 22.33 35.30
C SER A 328 41.56 21.56 35.61
N LEU A 329 42.03 20.72 34.68
CA LEU A 329 43.32 20.03 34.77
C LEU A 329 44.45 21.01 34.46
N LEU A 330 44.39 21.70 33.32
CA LEU A 330 45.36 22.75 32.98
C LEU A 330 45.46 23.84 34.05
N GLY A 331 44.36 24.22 34.70
CA GLY A 331 44.38 25.14 35.84
C GLY A 331 45.12 24.60 37.07
N LYS A 332 45.00 23.30 37.36
CA LYS A 332 45.79 22.62 38.42
C LYS A 332 47.26 22.50 38.03
N ASP A 333 47.54 22.16 36.77
CA ASP A 333 48.90 22.01 36.25
C ASP A 333 49.63 23.36 36.26
N LEU A 334 48.98 24.44 35.83
CA LEU A 334 49.51 25.81 35.94
C LEU A 334 49.70 26.25 37.40
N SER A 335 48.81 25.86 38.31
CA SER A 335 48.97 26.13 39.75
C SER A 335 50.18 25.37 40.33
N SER A 336 50.35 24.10 39.95
CA SER A 336 51.49 23.25 40.31
C SER A 336 52.80 23.81 39.76
N MET A 337 52.82 24.21 38.49
CA MET A 337 53.97 24.90 37.88
C MET A 337 54.28 26.22 38.57
N GLY A 338 53.27 27.00 38.99
CA GLY A 338 53.47 28.22 39.77
C GLY A 338 54.14 27.97 41.13
N ILE A 339 53.72 26.92 41.84
CA ILE A 339 54.35 26.49 43.10
C ILE A 339 55.80 26.05 42.83
N ASN A 340 56.02 25.19 41.84
CA ASN A 340 57.36 24.69 41.50
C ASN A 340 58.30 25.83 41.06
N LEU A 341 57.81 26.79 40.28
CA LEU A 341 58.57 28.00 39.93
C LEU A 341 58.94 28.78 41.19
N SER A 342 58.00 29.02 42.10
CA SER A 342 58.31 29.73 43.36
C SER A 342 59.32 29.00 44.26
N SER A 343 59.38 27.66 44.21
CA SER A 343 60.44 26.86 44.87
C SER A 343 61.78 27.07 44.18
N VAL A 344 61.84 26.97 42.85
CA VAL A 344 63.06 27.17 42.06
C VAL A 344 63.58 28.60 42.16
N GLU A 345 62.71 29.60 42.33
CA GLU A 345 63.12 30.98 42.62
C GLU A 345 63.71 31.13 44.03
N GLN A 346 63.12 30.49 45.05
CA GLN A 346 63.70 30.45 46.40
C GLN A 346 65.04 29.70 46.43
N GLU A 347 65.16 28.58 45.71
CA GLU A 347 66.41 27.83 45.55
C GLU A 347 67.48 28.66 44.82
N ARG A 348 67.11 29.35 43.73
CA ARG A 348 67.98 30.30 43.02
C ARG A 348 68.49 31.39 43.95
N ASP A 349 67.61 32.02 44.71
CA ASP A 349 67.96 33.17 45.55
C ASP A 349 68.81 32.73 46.76
N ALA A 350 68.54 31.55 47.33
CA ALA A 350 69.40 30.94 48.34
C ALA A 350 70.78 30.55 47.79
N LEU A 351 70.85 29.93 46.61
CA LEU A 351 72.11 29.61 45.93
C LEU A 351 72.89 30.87 45.53
N GLN A 352 72.21 31.96 45.16
CA GLN A 352 72.82 33.24 44.85
C GLN A 352 73.38 33.91 46.11
N GLN A 353 72.66 33.86 47.24
CA GLN A 353 73.18 34.32 48.53
C GLN A 353 74.42 33.50 48.97
N GLU A 354 74.39 32.18 48.80
CA GLU A 354 75.51 31.31 49.12
C GLU A 354 76.73 31.55 48.22
N ASN A 355 76.50 31.78 46.92
CA ASN A 355 77.55 32.21 45.99
C ASN A 355 78.17 33.54 46.39
N GLU A 356 77.40 34.48 46.95
CA GLU A 356 77.94 35.76 47.39
C GLU A 356 78.80 35.61 48.65
N LYS A 357 78.37 34.82 49.65
CA LYS A 357 79.23 34.44 50.79
C LYS A 357 80.54 33.81 50.34
N GLN A 358 80.47 32.86 49.40
CA GLN A 358 81.67 32.20 48.85
C GLN A 358 82.60 33.19 48.11
N ARG A 359 82.06 34.26 47.51
CA ARG A 359 82.88 35.37 46.95
C ARG A 359 83.51 36.21 48.05
N GLU A 360 82.77 36.52 49.11
CA GLU A 360 83.29 37.25 50.29
C GLU A 360 84.41 36.45 51.00
N GLU A 361 84.22 35.16 51.22
CA GLU A 361 85.21 34.24 51.78
C GLU A 361 86.45 34.13 50.87
N MET A 362 86.27 33.94 49.56
CA MET A 362 87.39 33.91 48.61
C MET A 362 88.13 35.25 48.51
N ALA A 363 87.44 36.38 48.70
CA ALA A 363 88.06 37.70 48.77
C ALA A 363 88.86 37.89 50.08
N GLN A 364 88.35 37.42 51.22
CA GLN A 364 89.06 37.40 52.50
C GLN A 364 90.33 36.54 52.40
N LEU A 365 90.21 35.30 51.92
CA LEU A 365 91.36 34.40 51.71
C LEU A 365 92.39 34.97 50.72
N ALA A 366 91.95 35.70 49.69
CA ALA A 366 92.86 36.40 48.78
C ALA A 366 93.57 37.57 49.49
N GLN A 367 92.90 38.32 50.36
CA GLN A 367 93.50 39.39 51.17
C GLN A 367 94.50 38.85 52.20
N GLU A 368 94.17 37.73 52.86
CA GLU A 368 95.07 37.02 53.77
C GLU A 368 96.31 36.50 53.03
N ARG A 369 96.14 35.82 51.90
CA ARG A 369 97.25 35.36 51.05
C ARG A 369 98.13 36.53 50.59
N ASN A 370 97.54 37.65 50.18
CA ASN A 370 98.28 38.86 49.79
C ASN A 370 98.95 39.57 50.99
N SER A 371 98.61 39.21 52.23
CA SER A 371 99.26 39.70 53.44
C SER A 371 100.42 38.80 53.84
N LEU A 372 100.19 37.49 53.92
CA LEU A 372 101.22 36.47 54.11
C LEU A 372 102.30 36.52 53.00
N GLN A 373 101.95 36.88 51.76
CA GLN A 373 102.94 37.03 50.70
C GLN A 373 103.81 38.29 50.90
N ARG A 374 103.26 39.41 51.38
CA ARG A 374 104.07 40.58 51.76
C ARG A 374 104.97 40.27 52.95
N GLU A 375 104.46 39.60 53.97
CA GLU A 375 105.27 39.12 55.10
C GLU A 375 106.40 38.18 54.64
N CYS A 376 106.15 37.29 53.67
CA CYS A 376 107.20 36.49 53.04
C CYS A 376 108.23 37.35 52.29
N GLU A 377 107.79 38.36 51.53
CA GLU A 377 108.67 39.25 50.77
C GLU A 377 109.52 40.14 51.68
N GLU A 378 108.95 40.61 52.80
CA GLU A 378 109.60 41.35 53.88
C GLU A 378 110.64 40.47 54.60
N LEU A 379 110.27 39.25 55.04
CA LEU A 379 111.22 38.28 55.62
C LEU A 379 112.33 37.87 54.63
N CYS A 380 112.05 37.81 53.34
CA CYS A 380 113.06 37.60 52.30
C CYS A 380 113.95 38.83 52.04
N GLN A 381 113.56 40.03 52.47
CA GLN A 381 114.41 41.22 52.50
C GLN A 381 115.27 41.23 53.77
N GLU A 382 114.68 41.02 54.95
CA GLU A 382 115.42 40.90 56.22
C GLU A 382 116.49 39.79 56.16
N LEU A 383 116.16 38.62 55.59
CA LEU A 383 117.12 37.53 55.42
C LEU A 383 118.28 37.92 54.51
N ARG A 384 118.03 38.70 53.43
CA ARG A 384 119.11 39.18 52.54
C ARG A 384 120.02 40.17 53.25
N GLU A 385 119.44 41.16 53.92
CA GLU A 385 120.20 42.13 54.73
C GLU A 385 121.01 41.46 55.83
N ALA A 386 120.46 40.44 56.50
CA ALA A 386 121.18 39.63 57.49
C ALA A 386 122.31 38.79 56.86
N THR A 387 122.14 38.26 55.64
CA THR A 387 123.23 37.56 54.93
C THR A 387 124.33 38.51 54.48
N GLU A 388 123.99 39.71 54.00
CA GLU A 388 124.96 40.75 53.63
C GLU A 388 125.76 41.21 54.86
N CYS A 389 125.08 41.47 55.99
CA CYS A 389 125.73 41.79 57.27
C CYS A 389 126.69 40.68 57.74
N ARG A 390 126.31 39.40 57.60
CA ARG A 390 127.19 38.27 57.90
C ARG A 390 128.40 38.23 56.98
N GLU A 391 128.23 38.48 55.68
CA GLU A 391 129.33 38.49 54.71
C GLU A 391 130.32 39.63 54.96
N PHE A 392 129.87 40.80 55.41
CA PHE A 392 130.77 41.87 55.90
C PHE A 392 131.55 41.43 57.15
N LEU A 393 130.89 40.80 58.12
CA LEU A 393 131.56 40.28 59.33
C LEU A 393 132.55 39.15 58.99
N ASP A 394 132.25 38.28 58.03
CA ASP A 394 133.17 37.23 57.58
C ASP A 394 134.39 37.82 56.84
N GLN A 395 134.21 38.91 56.08
CA GLN A 395 135.32 39.65 55.47
C GLN A 395 136.21 40.31 56.53
N GLU A 396 135.63 40.96 57.54
CA GLU A 396 136.37 41.55 58.66
C GLU A 396 137.13 40.47 59.44
N ASN A 397 136.47 39.36 59.81
CA ASN A 397 137.11 38.21 60.45
C ASN A 397 138.27 37.64 59.64
N GLN A 398 138.15 37.54 58.31
CA GLN A 398 139.27 37.14 57.44
C GLN A 398 140.41 38.15 57.46
N MET A 399 140.14 39.45 57.52
CA MET A 399 141.17 40.48 57.63
C MET A 399 141.87 40.44 59.00
N CYS A 400 141.13 40.30 60.10
CA CYS A 400 141.72 40.10 61.43
C CYS A 400 142.58 38.84 61.50
N ARG A 401 142.16 37.72 60.89
CA ARG A 401 142.98 36.50 60.80
C ARG A 401 144.26 36.71 59.99
N LYS A 402 144.22 37.45 58.87
CA LYS A 402 145.42 37.79 58.08
C LYS A 402 146.39 38.66 58.89
N GLN A 403 145.88 39.68 59.58
CA GLN A 403 146.68 40.55 60.46
C GLN A 403 147.31 39.77 61.62
N LEU A 404 146.55 38.85 62.24
CA LEU A 404 147.04 38.00 63.32
C LEU A 404 148.16 37.06 62.83
N LEU A 405 147.97 36.41 61.68
CA LEU A 405 149.02 35.59 61.04
C LEU A 405 150.27 36.41 60.67
N GLU A 406 150.12 37.66 60.27
CA GLU A 406 151.26 38.55 60.01
C GLU A 406 152.00 38.90 61.32
N VAL A 407 151.28 39.17 62.40
CA VAL A 407 151.86 39.42 63.73
C VAL A 407 152.55 38.16 64.27
N GLU A 408 151.96 36.98 64.12
CA GLU A 408 152.58 35.69 64.46
C GLU A 408 153.84 35.43 63.63
N ALA A 409 153.82 35.70 62.33
CA ALA A 409 155.00 35.56 61.46
C ALA A 409 156.14 36.51 61.88
N ARG A 410 155.82 37.77 62.18
CA ARG A 410 156.78 38.75 62.74
C ARG A 410 157.33 38.29 64.09
N LEU A 411 156.47 37.78 64.99
CA LEU A 411 156.88 37.29 66.31
C LEU A 411 157.77 36.04 66.21
N ASN A 412 157.41 35.07 65.36
CA ASN A 412 158.22 33.88 65.09
C ASN A 412 159.59 34.25 64.47
N SER A 413 159.65 35.27 63.60
CA SER A 413 160.91 35.81 63.10
C SER A 413 161.76 36.40 64.23
N THR A 414 161.17 37.17 65.16
CA THR A 414 161.91 37.68 66.33
C THR A 414 162.36 36.56 67.27
N LEU A 415 161.56 35.51 67.47
CA LEU A 415 161.95 34.32 68.25
C LEU A 415 163.12 33.58 67.60
N ALA A 416 163.11 33.39 66.28
CA ALA A 416 164.22 32.76 65.57
C ALA A 416 165.54 33.55 65.74
N THR A 417 165.51 34.88 65.58
CA THR A 417 166.71 35.72 65.81
C THR A 417 167.15 35.79 67.28
N LEU A 418 166.26 35.50 68.23
CA LEU A 418 166.61 35.30 69.64
C LEU A 418 167.25 33.93 69.88
N GLN A 419 166.71 32.86 69.29
CA GLN A 419 167.27 31.51 69.35
C GLN A 419 168.68 31.46 68.74
N GLU A 420 168.88 32.10 67.59
CA GLU A 420 170.21 32.22 66.95
C GLU A 420 171.22 32.91 67.88
N ARG A 421 170.82 33.98 68.58
CA ARG A 421 171.66 34.66 69.57
C ARG A 421 171.93 33.84 70.83
N VAL A 422 170.99 32.98 71.24
CA VAL A 422 171.21 32.02 72.34
C VAL A 422 172.23 30.98 71.90
N GLN A 423 172.11 30.42 70.69
CA GLN A 423 173.07 29.44 70.16
C GLN A 423 174.49 30.04 70.06
N GLN A 424 174.61 31.27 69.54
CA GLN A 424 175.88 32.03 69.51
C GLN A 424 176.45 32.28 70.92
N HIS A 425 175.61 32.38 71.95
CA HIS A 425 176.06 32.52 73.34
C HIS A 425 176.47 31.18 73.97
N GLU A 426 175.81 30.07 73.62
CA GLU A 426 176.17 28.72 74.01
C GLU A 426 177.53 28.32 73.41
N GLU A 427 177.74 28.52 72.11
CA GLU A 427 179.05 28.31 71.43
C GLU A 427 180.17 29.13 72.10
N LEU A 428 179.89 30.39 72.46
CA LEU A 428 180.84 31.23 73.19
C LEU A 428 181.15 30.67 74.59
N MET A 429 180.15 30.16 75.30
CA MET A 429 180.30 29.54 76.61
C MET A 429 181.08 28.21 76.57
N GLU A 430 180.88 27.40 75.53
CA GLU A 430 181.68 26.19 75.27
C GLU A 430 183.14 26.54 74.98
N SER A 431 183.40 27.56 74.14
CA SER A 431 184.77 28.02 73.90
C SER A 431 185.47 28.52 75.17
N HIS A 432 184.74 29.21 76.06
CA HIS A 432 185.26 29.62 77.36
C HIS A 432 185.50 28.41 78.29
N GLN A 433 184.65 27.37 78.24
CA GLN A 433 184.84 26.16 79.03
C GLN A 433 186.09 25.38 78.60
N HIS A 434 186.34 25.21 77.30
CA HIS A 434 187.60 24.61 76.82
C HIS A 434 188.83 25.41 77.27
N LEU A 435 188.78 26.75 77.21
CA LEU A 435 189.88 27.59 77.73
C LEU A 435 190.13 27.40 79.24
N ARG A 436 189.10 27.10 80.05
CA ARG A 436 189.30 26.72 81.47
C ARG A 436 189.95 25.35 81.62
N GLU A 437 189.58 24.40 80.76
CA GLU A 437 190.11 23.02 80.79
C GLU A 437 191.58 22.97 80.38
N GLU A 438 191.97 23.74 79.36
CA GLU A 438 193.39 23.95 79.00
C GLU A 438 194.16 24.62 80.14
N GLN A 439 193.60 25.67 80.75
CA GLN A 439 194.22 26.32 81.92
C GLN A 439 194.38 25.37 83.11
N ALA A 440 193.40 24.49 83.35
CA ALA A 440 193.45 23.48 84.39
C ALA A 440 194.50 22.39 84.09
N ALA A 441 194.61 21.93 82.84
CA ALA A 441 195.63 20.98 82.40
C ALA A 441 197.04 21.56 82.62
N LEU A 442 197.28 22.79 82.17
CA LEU A 442 198.55 23.50 82.38
C LEU A 442 198.88 23.69 83.87
N SER A 443 197.88 23.98 84.71
CA SER A 443 198.09 24.06 86.16
C SER A 443 198.52 22.73 86.78
N LYS A 444 198.00 21.61 86.25
CA LYS A 444 198.31 20.26 86.71
C LYS A 444 199.70 19.78 86.30
N GLU A 445 200.16 20.15 85.10
CA GLU A 445 201.55 19.93 84.65
C GLU A 445 202.54 20.82 85.44
N LEU A 446 202.15 22.06 85.75
CA LEU A 446 202.92 22.95 86.61
C LEU A 446 203.04 22.41 88.05
N ASP A 447 202.00 21.75 88.57
CA ASP A 447 202.05 21.13 89.90
C ASP A 447 202.77 19.77 89.90
N SER A 448 202.66 18.95 88.84
CA SER A 448 203.46 17.73 88.74
C SER A 448 204.96 18.05 88.69
N THR A 449 205.38 19.00 87.85
CA THR A 449 206.77 19.45 87.76
C THR A 449 207.29 20.08 89.07
N LYS A 450 206.43 20.79 89.84
CA LYS A 450 206.77 21.19 91.23
C LYS A 450 206.99 19.96 92.12
N THR A 451 206.12 18.95 92.09
CA THR A 451 206.29 17.76 92.95
C THR A 451 207.54 16.95 92.60
N GLU A 452 207.88 16.85 91.31
CA GLU A 452 209.15 16.26 90.85
C GLU A 452 210.34 17.04 91.40
N LEU A 453 210.33 18.38 91.30
CA LEU A 453 211.36 19.26 91.84
C LEU A 453 211.49 19.12 93.37
N PHE A 454 210.38 19.04 94.11
CA PHE A 454 210.40 18.76 95.55
C PHE A 454 210.95 17.35 95.87
N SER A 455 210.69 16.33 95.04
CA SER A 455 211.26 14.99 95.22
C SER A 455 212.79 14.99 95.05
N LEU A 456 213.30 15.76 94.09
CA LEU A 456 214.74 15.97 93.87
C LEU A 456 215.37 16.76 95.03
N GLN A 457 214.67 17.77 95.55
CA GLN A 457 215.08 18.54 96.73
C GLN A 457 215.22 17.64 97.98
N ILE A 458 214.29 16.69 98.18
CA ILE A 458 214.33 15.69 99.26
C ILE A 458 215.48 14.70 99.07
N ASN A 459 215.76 14.27 97.84
CA ASN A 459 216.88 13.37 97.58
C ASN A 459 218.24 14.08 97.78
N ARG A 460 218.34 15.36 97.44
CA ARG A 460 219.50 16.22 97.76
C ARG A 460 219.74 16.33 99.28
N SER A 461 218.69 16.48 100.10
CA SER A 461 218.86 16.58 101.57
C SER A 461 219.28 15.24 102.20
N LYS A 462 218.80 14.09 101.70
CA LYS A 462 219.28 12.76 102.11
C LYS A 462 220.79 12.59 101.87
N ILE A 463 221.29 12.96 100.69
CA ILE A 463 222.72 12.90 100.35
C ILE A 463 223.57 13.76 101.31
N SER A 464 223.06 14.93 101.72
CA SER A 464 223.72 15.79 102.72
C SER A 464 223.79 15.20 104.13
N CYS A 465 222.91 14.24 104.47
CA CYS A 465 222.95 13.52 105.73
C CYS A 465 224.03 12.41 105.71
N CYS A 466 224.19 11.73 104.58
CA CYS A 466 225.21 10.68 104.42
C CYS A 466 226.64 11.23 104.53
N SER A 467 226.94 12.39 103.94
CA SER A 467 228.29 12.97 103.97
C SER A 467 228.74 13.39 105.38
N THR A 468 227.82 13.84 106.24
CA THR A 468 228.11 14.17 107.64
C THR A 468 228.29 12.93 108.52
N GLY A 469 227.70 11.78 108.14
CA GLY A 469 228.02 10.48 108.73
C GLY A 469 229.45 10.03 108.40
N ILE A 470 229.84 10.11 107.12
CA ILE A 470 231.19 9.76 106.64
C ILE A 470 232.26 10.60 107.34
N MET A 471 232.03 11.91 107.51
CA MET A 471 232.95 12.80 108.23
C MET A 471 233.19 12.38 109.69
N LYS A 472 232.15 11.91 110.40
CA LYS A 472 232.26 11.44 111.80
C LYS A 472 233.03 10.13 111.92
N ASN A 473 232.81 9.18 111.01
CA ASN A 473 233.57 7.93 111.00
C ASN A 473 235.03 8.17 110.62
N LYS A 474 235.33 9.13 109.74
CA LYS A 474 236.71 9.52 109.41
C LYS A 474 237.51 10.00 110.63
N MET A 475 236.92 10.81 111.52
CA MET A 475 237.64 11.23 112.74
C MET A 475 237.87 10.07 113.72
N ARG A 476 236.88 9.17 113.89
CA ARG A 476 237.05 7.98 114.75
C ARG A 476 238.10 6.99 114.24
N LEU A 477 238.21 6.85 112.92
CA LEU A 477 239.28 6.04 112.30
C LEU A 477 240.66 6.68 112.47
N GLN A 478 240.75 8.01 112.55
CA GLN A 478 242.01 8.71 112.84
C GLN A 478 242.50 8.39 114.26
N GLU A 479 241.62 8.52 115.28
CA GLU A 479 241.97 8.27 116.68
C GLU A 479 242.33 6.79 116.98
N LEU A 480 241.71 5.83 116.29
CA LEU A 480 242.02 4.40 116.45
C LEU A 480 243.31 3.96 115.73
N THR A 481 243.65 4.60 114.60
CA THR A 481 244.86 4.26 113.82
C THR A 481 246.13 4.58 114.62
N ASP A 482 246.14 5.69 115.36
CA ASP A 482 247.30 6.15 116.15
C ASP A 482 247.56 5.31 117.43
N CYS A 483 246.74 4.28 117.71
CA CYS A 483 246.96 3.36 118.83
C CYS A 483 247.03 1.87 118.45
N LEU A 484 246.37 1.40 117.38
CA LEU A 484 246.45 -0.01 116.96
C LEU A 484 247.10 -0.27 115.59
N LYS A 485 247.89 0.69 115.10
CA LYS A 485 249.25 0.32 114.64
C LYS A 485 250.29 0.23 115.77
N ALA A 486 249.81 -0.12 116.97
CA ALA A 486 250.51 -1.07 117.83
C ALA A 486 250.12 -2.56 117.59
N ALA A 487 249.02 -2.92 116.88
CA ALA A 487 248.77 -4.27 116.29
C ALA A 487 247.36 -4.46 115.62
N LEU A 488 247.35 -5.01 114.37
CA LEU A 488 246.45 -6.06 113.82
C LEU A 488 244.92 -5.76 113.62
N GLU A 489 244.17 -6.25 112.59
CA GLU A 489 244.44 -6.95 111.31
C GLU A 489 243.16 -7.00 110.38
N GLU A 490 243.33 -7.30 109.08
CA GLU A 490 242.44 -7.93 108.03
C GLU A 490 240.93 -7.57 107.73
N GLN A 491 240.66 -7.30 106.42
CA GLN A 491 239.75 -7.98 105.42
C GLN A 491 238.22 -8.25 105.69
N ASP A 492 237.25 -8.44 104.74
CA ASP A 492 237.18 -8.71 103.26
C ASP A 492 235.82 -8.29 102.55
N ASP A 493 235.83 -8.10 101.21
CA ASP A 493 234.94 -8.53 100.05
C ASP A 493 233.35 -8.45 100.04
N ASP A 494 232.55 -8.58 98.93
CA ASP A 494 232.57 -8.14 97.48
C ASP A 494 231.18 -8.38 96.70
N ASP A 495 231.01 -7.80 95.49
CA ASP A 495 230.35 -8.22 94.18
C ASP A 495 228.81 -8.36 93.75
N ASP A 496 228.53 -7.88 92.50
CA ASP A 496 227.70 -8.32 91.28
C ASP A 496 226.14 -8.19 90.92
N ASP A 497 225.71 -8.63 89.68
CA ASP A 497 225.11 -7.93 88.47
C ASP A 497 223.67 -8.33 87.82
N THR A 498 223.16 -7.59 86.78
CA THR A 498 222.17 -7.86 85.59
C THR A 498 220.56 -7.92 85.62
N PRO A 499 219.74 -8.39 84.58
CA PRO A 499 219.07 -7.65 83.41
C PRO A 499 217.47 -7.80 83.08
N SER A 500 216.93 -7.65 81.80
CA SER A 500 215.52 -7.14 81.38
C SER A 500 214.66 -7.74 80.16
N ARG A 501 213.28 -7.50 79.94
CA ARG A 501 212.41 -7.51 78.62
C ARG A 501 210.76 -7.43 78.56
N SER A 502 210.09 -6.74 77.56
CA SER A 502 208.83 -7.00 76.64
C SER A 502 207.22 -6.91 76.83
N LYS A 503 206.43 -6.38 75.78
CA LYS A 503 205.05 -6.71 75.10
C LYS A 503 203.58 -6.02 75.30
N ALA A 504 202.58 -6.12 74.32
CA ALA A 504 201.15 -5.51 74.24
C ALA A 504 200.10 -5.95 73.07
N TRP A 505 198.70 -5.78 73.10
CA TRP A 505 197.59 -5.76 71.97
C TRP A 505 195.98 -5.89 72.28
N THR A 506 194.96 -5.51 71.37
CA THR A 506 193.47 -6.00 71.07
C THR A 506 192.09 -5.11 71.02
N PRO A 507 190.91 -5.45 70.28
CA PRO A 507 189.60 -4.63 70.03
C PRO A 507 188.09 -5.22 69.67
N ARG A 508 186.97 -4.39 69.41
CA ARG A 508 185.57 -4.54 68.65
C ARG A 508 184.12 -4.57 69.38
N LEU A 509 182.79 -4.52 68.89
CA LEU A 509 181.92 -4.67 67.61
C LEU A 509 180.49 -3.87 67.38
N ALA A 510 179.21 -4.40 67.08
CA ALA A 510 178.00 -3.71 66.34
C ALA A 510 176.38 -3.86 66.64
N TRP A 511 175.39 -3.97 65.65
CA TRP A 511 173.91 -3.46 65.52
C TRP A 511 172.64 -4.39 65.03
N THR A 512 171.29 -4.07 65.29
CA THR A 512 169.90 -4.32 64.57
C THR A 512 169.13 -5.73 64.37
N PRO A 513 167.85 -6.04 63.80
CA PRO A 513 166.50 -5.43 63.31
C PRO A 513 165.06 -6.19 63.59
N ALA A 514 163.90 -6.12 62.79
CA ALA A 514 162.43 -6.63 63.05
C ALA A 514 161.39 -7.06 61.83
N CYS A 515 160.08 -7.54 61.99
CA CYS A 515 159.04 -7.97 60.90
C CYS A 515 157.41 -8.19 61.14
N ARG A 516 156.50 -8.82 60.25
CA ARG A 516 154.93 -8.71 60.03
C ARG A 516 153.90 -9.94 59.65
N THR A 517 152.49 -9.83 59.57
CA THR A 517 151.39 -10.49 58.60
C THR A 517 149.72 -10.33 58.69
N PRO A 518 148.68 -11.30 58.59
CA PRO A 518 147.25 -11.26 57.90
C PRO A 518 145.89 -11.84 58.62
N CYS A 519 144.60 -12.26 58.20
CA CYS A 519 143.35 -12.07 57.24
C CYS A 519 142.13 -13.15 57.49
N HIS A 520 140.78 -13.38 57.08
CA HIS A 520 139.41 -12.94 56.42
C HIS A 520 138.16 -13.99 56.75
N THR A 521 136.82 -14.24 56.34
CA THR A 521 135.56 -13.83 55.47
C THR A 521 134.14 -14.64 55.71
N GLY A 522 132.86 -14.33 55.20
CA GLY A 522 131.57 -15.24 55.07
C GLY A 522 130.00 -14.74 54.97
N SER A 523 128.90 -15.48 54.48
CA SER A 523 127.36 -15.09 54.41
C SER A 523 126.10 -15.99 53.86
N SER A 524 124.78 -15.82 54.31
CA SER A 524 123.35 -15.83 53.63
C SER A 524 122.21 -17.00 53.46
N PHE A 525 120.87 -16.63 53.29
CA PHE A 525 119.59 -17.26 52.62
C PHE A 525 118.26 -17.85 53.35
N VAL A 526 117.16 -18.32 52.64
CA VAL A 526 115.63 -18.31 52.95
C VAL A 526 114.69 -19.55 52.52
N GLY A 527 113.45 -19.80 53.08
CA GLY A 527 112.36 -20.76 52.58
C GLY A 527 110.97 -20.92 53.37
N SER A 528 109.88 -21.60 52.85
CA SER A 528 108.44 -21.65 53.41
C SER A 528 107.53 -22.92 53.11
N VAL A 529 106.34 -23.16 53.79
CA VAL A 529 104.99 -23.82 53.36
C VAL A 529 104.09 -24.52 54.48
N MET A 530 102.73 -24.70 54.27
CA MET A 530 101.60 -25.45 55.00
C MET A 530 100.66 -24.67 56.00
N LYS A 531 99.42 -25.08 56.46
CA LYS A 531 98.17 -25.74 55.92
C LYS A 531 97.03 -25.89 57.00
N ALA A 532 95.72 -26.09 56.62
CA ALA A 532 94.52 -26.64 57.38
C ALA A 532 93.56 -25.65 58.14
N VAL A 533 92.30 -25.97 58.57
CA VAL A 533 91.04 -26.62 57.99
C VAL A 533 89.87 -26.57 59.02
N SER A 534 88.58 -26.48 58.59
CA SER A 534 87.34 -27.02 59.26
C SER A 534 86.11 -26.90 58.33
N GLY A 535 85.24 -27.90 58.24
CA GLY A 535 83.98 -27.97 57.45
C GLY A 535 83.85 -29.31 56.67
N GLU A 536 82.84 -30.18 56.81
CA GLU A 536 81.46 -30.14 57.39
C GLU A 536 80.48 -29.19 56.61
N ASP A 537 79.20 -29.47 56.28
CA ASP A 537 78.25 -30.62 56.42
C ASP A 537 76.98 -30.33 55.52
N ALA A 538 75.94 -31.15 55.22
CA ALA A 538 75.60 -32.59 55.31
C ALA A 538 74.25 -32.94 54.57
N ASN A 539 73.91 -34.25 54.49
CA ASN A 539 72.61 -34.93 54.23
C ASN A 539 72.02 -35.13 52.79
N GLU A 540 71.28 -36.24 52.61
CA GLU A 540 70.91 -36.86 51.29
C GLU A 540 69.40 -37.22 51.07
N THR A 541 69.10 -37.73 49.86
CA THR A 541 67.80 -38.05 49.20
C THR A 541 66.96 -39.25 49.70
N THR A 542 65.68 -39.41 49.28
CA THR A 542 65.13 -40.60 48.50
C THR A 542 63.56 -40.79 48.44
N ARG A 543 62.98 -40.74 47.20
CA ARG A 543 61.95 -41.59 46.49
C ARG A 543 60.77 -42.40 47.15
N SER A 544 59.55 -42.24 46.55
CA SER A 544 58.47 -43.24 46.14
C SER A 544 57.64 -44.16 47.11
N GLY A 545 56.30 -44.33 46.87
CA GLY A 545 55.65 -45.68 46.80
C GLY A 545 54.25 -46.09 47.42
N SER A 546 53.10 -45.71 46.82
CA SER A 546 51.72 -46.34 46.71
C SER A 546 51.13 -47.59 47.50
N ARG A 547 49.81 -47.49 47.87
CA ARG A 547 48.65 -48.50 47.86
C ARG A 547 48.29 -49.57 48.97
N VAL A 548 47.11 -49.40 49.64
CA VAL A 548 45.83 -50.25 49.69
C VAL A 548 45.81 -51.78 50.03
N ALA A 549 44.79 -52.48 50.62
CA ALA A 549 43.68 -52.32 51.63
C ALA A 549 42.83 -53.67 51.78
N LYS A 550 41.96 -53.92 52.80
CA LYS A 550 41.00 -55.10 52.89
C LYS A 550 39.94 -55.13 54.05
N ASP A 551 39.01 -56.13 54.04
CA ASP A 551 37.77 -56.31 54.88
C ASP A 551 37.32 -57.82 55.05
N LYS A 552 36.46 -58.21 56.05
CA LYS A 552 35.76 -59.54 56.29
C LYS A 552 34.91 -59.57 57.62
N LEU A 553 33.63 -60.02 57.73
CA LEU A 553 32.95 -61.36 57.75
C LEU A 553 32.75 -62.10 59.12
N ALA A 554 31.71 -62.96 59.26
CA ALA A 554 31.20 -63.59 60.52
C ALA A 554 30.72 -65.08 60.40
N SER A 555 30.38 -65.78 61.51
CA SER A 555 29.89 -67.19 61.53
C SER A 555 29.10 -67.63 62.82
N VAL A 556 28.56 -68.88 62.85
CA VAL A 556 27.61 -69.45 63.84
C VAL A 556 27.87 -70.96 64.11
N PRO A 557 27.55 -71.54 65.31
CA PRO A 557 27.46 -73.00 65.56
C PRO A 557 26.07 -73.51 66.09
N LYS A 558 25.95 -74.82 66.41
CA LYS A 558 24.67 -75.61 66.53
C LYS A 558 24.61 -76.54 67.81
N PRO A 559 23.51 -77.31 68.08
CA PRO A 559 23.08 -77.76 69.43
C PRO A 559 23.28 -79.27 69.76
N ILE A 560 22.73 -79.73 70.91
CA ILE A 560 22.65 -81.13 71.40
C ILE A 560 21.22 -81.46 71.93
N ASP A 561 20.95 -82.76 72.10
CA ASP A 561 19.67 -83.51 72.20
C ASP A 561 19.00 -83.64 73.61
N PRO A 562 17.79 -84.23 73.76
CA PRO A 562 16.74 -83.63 74.60
C PRO A 562 15.92 -84.58 75.51
N GLU A 563 15.97 -84.44 76.85
CA GLU A 563 14.94 -85.06 77.72
C GLU A 563 14.63 -84.31 79.04
N ASP A 564 15.53 -83.43 79.52
CA ASP A 564 15.10 -82.26 80.31
C ASP A 564 13.98 -81.49 79.57
N THR A 565 14.03 -81.51 78.23
CA THR A 565 13.12 -81.00 77.18
C THR A 565 11.67 -81.53 77.25
N LEU A 566 11.14 -81.84 78.43
CA LEU A 566 9.71 -81.86 78.73
C LEU A 566 9.32 -80.88 79.83
N LEU A 567 10.10 -80.78 80.92
CA LEU A 567 9.93 -79.67 81.86
C LEU A 567 10.62 -78.42 81.33
N GLU A 568 11.80 -78.59 80.74
CA GLU A 568 12.44 -77.58 79.93
C GLU A 568 11.61 -77.27 78.69
N SER A 569 10.94 -78.21 78.00
CA SER A 569 10.08 -77.78 76.87
C SER A 569 8.82 -77.00 77.27
N VAL A 570 8.36 -77.07 78.53
CA VAL A 570 7.31 -76.15 79.03
C VAL A 570 7.91 -74.78 79.41
N LYS A 571 9.14 -74.72 79.93
CA LYS A 571 9.86 -73.44 80.12
C LYS A 571 10.23 -72.81 78.79
N GLU A 572 10.80 -73.59 77.86
CA GLU A 572 11.04 -73.25 76.47
C GLU A 572 9.73 -72.86 75.79
N LEU A 573 8.58 -73.49 76.04
CA LEU A 573 7.31 -73.03 75.49
C LEU A 573 6.91 -71.66 76.06
N GLY A 574 7.12 -71.40 77.36
CA GLY A 574 6.96 -70.07 77.95
C GLY A 574 7.94 -69.03 77.38
N VAL A 575 9.19 -69.42 77.15
CA VAL A 575 10.25 -68.63 76.52
C VAL A 575 9.98 -68.46 75.02
N VAL A 576 9.36 -69.42 74.33
CA VAL A 576 8.98 -69.40 72.92
C VAL A 576 7.73 -68.56 72.73
N VAL A 577 6.77 -68.59 73.64
CA VAL A 577 5.65 -67.62 73.69
C VAL A 577 6.16 -66.21 74.00
N SER A 578 7.14 -66.07 74.90
CA SER A 578 7.80 -64.79 75.17
C SER A 578 8.61 -64.30 73.96
N ASN A 579 9.30 -65.21 73.25
CA ASN A 579 10.00 -64.94 72.00
C ASN A 579 9.02 -64.64 70.87
N PHE A 580 7.84 -65.26 70.82
CA PHE A 580 6.78 -64.91 69.87
C PHE A 580 6.14 -63.56 70.20
N ALA A 581 6.06 -63.16 71.47
CA ALA A 581 5.67 -61.81 71.86
C ALA A 581 6.75 -60.79 71.46
N MET A 582 8.02 -61.06 71.74
CA MET A 582 9.17 -60.23 71.33
C MET A 582 9.32 -60.16 69.81
N LEU A 583 9.10 -61.27 69.09
CA LEU A 583 9.03 -61.31 67.63
C LEU A 583 7.78 -60.57 67.12
N GLY A 584 6.65 -60.62 67.83
CA GLY A 584 5.46 -59.83 67.53
C GLY A 584 5.74 -58.33 67.61
N PHE A 585 6.40 -57.89 68.70
CA PHE A 585 6.90 -56.52 68.82
C PHE A 585 7.93 -56.19 67.72
N ARG A 586 8.91 -57.05 67.45
CA ARG A 586 9.92 -56.82 66.39
C ARG A 586 9.33 -56.84 64.98
N ILE A 587 8.27 -57.62 64.73
CA ILE A 587 7.52 -57.63 63.46
C ILE A 587 6.71 -56.34 63.31
N GLN A 588 6.09 -55.85 64.39
CA GLN A 588 5.38 -54.57 64.39
C GLN A 588 6.36 -53.39 64.24
N GLU A 589 7.53 -53.46 64.87
CA GLU A 589 8.64 -52.52 64.75
C GLU A 589 9.21 -52.51 63.31
N LEU A 590 9.54 -53.68 62.75
CA LEU A 590 9.92 -53.85 61.34
C LEU A 590 8.83 -53.35 60.39
N LYS A 591 7.54 -53.50 60.73
CA LYS A 591 6.42 -52.95 59.95
C LYS A 591 6.38 -51.43 60.01
N THR A 592 6.73 -50.81 61.14
CA THR A 592 6.92 -49.34 61.21
C THR A 592 8.19 -48.89 60.50
N GLU A 593 9.32 -49.60 60.61
CA GLU A 593 10.56 -49.35 59.85
C GLU A 593 10.30 -49.42 58.34
N ILE A 594 9.58 -50.45 57.86
CA ILE A 594 9.19 -50.59 56.45
C ILE A 594 8.25 -49.45 56.02
N SER A 595 7.35 -48.99 56.89
CA SER A 595 6.45 -47.88 56.58
C SER A 595 7.19 -46.55 56.48
N ASP A 596 8.15 -46.28 57.38
CA ASP A 596 9.03 -45.12 57.31
C ASP A 596 9.96 -45.17 56.09
N LEU A 597 10.58 -46.32 55.82
CA LEU A 597 11.41 -46.52 54.63
C LEU A 597 10.61 -46.36 53.33
N GLN A 598 9.34 -46.79 53.28
CA GLN A 598 8.46 -46.52 52.14
C GLN A 598 8.09 -45.04 52.01
N LEU A 599 7.89 -44.32 53.13
CA LEU A 599 7.64 -42.88 53.12
C LEU A 599 8.89 -42.11 52.65
N ARG A 600 10.06 -42.41 53.24
CA ARG A 600 11.35 -41.82 52.86
C ARG A 600 11.72 -42.14 51.41
N LEU A 601 11.44 -43.35 50.92
CA LEU A 601 11.62 -43.68 49.51
C LEU A 601 10.73 -42.81 48.62
N LYS A 602 9.44 -42.63 48.97
CA LYS A 602 8.53 -41.73 48.23
C LYS A 602 9.04 -40.29 48.22
N THR A 603 9.46 -39.76 49.38
CA THR A 603 10.04 -38.41 49.50
C THR A 603 11.29 -38.26 48.64
N VAL A 604 12.24 -39.19 48.73
CA VAL A 604 13.46 -39.17 47.92
C VAL A 604 13.16 -39.30 46.43
N THR A 605 12.17 -40.13 46.02
CA THR A 605 11.75 -40.18 44.62
C THR A 605 11.13 -38.86 44.14
N ALA A 606 10.29 -38.22 44.95
CA ALA A 606 9.70 -36.93 44.62
C ALA A 606 10.76 -35.82 44.51
N GLU A 607 11.66 -35.71 45.50
CA GLU A 607 12.82 -34.81 45.45
C GLU A 607 13.72 -35.07 44.24
N SER A 608 13.92 -36.34 43.85
CA SER A 608 14.73 -36.69 42.68
C SER A 608 14.04 -36.34 41.36
N GLN A 609 12.71 -36.45 41.31
CA GLN A 609 11.90 -36.07 40.16
C GLN A 609 11.87 -34.55 40.00
N GLU A 610 11.64 -33.80 41.08
CA GLU A 610 11.71 -32.34 41.11
C GLU A 610 13.08 -31.84 40.62
N LYS A 611 14.19 -32.42 41.11
CA LYS A 611 15.55 -32.10 40.65
C LYS A 611 15.80 -32.48 39.18
N VAL A 612 15.12 -33.49 38.64
CA VAL A 612 15.18 -33.84 37.21
C VAL A 612 14.35 -32.88 36.36
N ASP A 613 13.20 -32.42 36.86
CA ASP A 613 12.33 -31.47 36.17
C ASP A 613 12.93 -30.05 36.16
N ASP A 614 13.60 -29.63 37.24
CA ASP A 614 14.44 -28.41 37.28
C ASP A 614 15.61 -28.49 36.27
N GLN A 615 16.25 -29.65 36.17
CA GLN A 615 17.31 -29.89 35.18
C GLN A 615 16.74 -29.88 33.75
N ALA A 616 15.56 -30.44 33.51
CA ALA A 616 14.89 -30.40 32.22
C ALA A 616 14.48 -28.96 31.85
N ALA A 617 14.00 -28.16 32.81
CA ALA A 617 13.66 -26.75 32.62
C ALA A 617 14.89 -25.92 32.25
N THR A 618 15.98 -26.02 33.02
CA THR A 618 17.24 -25.30 32.74
C THR A 618 17.88 -25.73 31.41
N ILE A 619 17.82 -27.02 31.05
CA ILE A 619 18.23 -27.51 29.71
C ILE A 619 17.33 -26.92 28.61
N ALA A 620 16.02 -26.78 28.83
CA ALA A 620 15.12 -26.15 27.87
C ALA A 620 15.40 -24.65 27.68
N GLU A 621 15.75 -23.93 28.75
CA GLU A 621 16.19 -22.54 28.68
C GLU A 621 17.53 -22.39 27.95
N LEU A 622 18.53 -23.24 28.24
CA LEU A 622 19.80 -23.25 27.53
C LEU A 622 19.61 -23.57 26.04
N HIS A 623 18.76 -24.53 25.68
CA HIS A 623 18.41 -24.78 24.27
C HIS A 623 17.67 -23.60 23.62
N LYS A 624 16.81 -22.87 24.36
CA LYS A 624 16.16 -21.65 23.85
C LYS A 624 17.19 -20.55 23.59
N ALA A 625 18.13 -20.33 24.51
CA ALA A 625 19.21 -19.36 24.36
C ALA A 625 20.18 -19.73 23.22
N LEU A 626 20.52 -21.01 23.05
CA LEU A 626 21.35 -21.48 21.94
C LEU A 626 20.67 -21.27 20.57
N ARG A 627 19.35 -21.48 20.47
CA ARG A 627 18.61 -21.17 19.23
C ARG A 627 18.62 -19.67 18.90
N THR A 628 18.43 -18.78 19.87
CA THR A 628 18.49 -17.33 19.60
C THR A 628 19.91 -16.90 19.24
N LYS A 629 20.95 -17.41 19.92
CA LYS A 629 22.35 -17.15 19.54
C LYS A 629 22.66 -17.61 18.12
N LEU A 630 22.17 -18.79 17.71
CA LEU A 630 22.34 -19.31 16.35
C LEU A 630 21.62 -18.44 15.29
N GLU A 631 20.42 -17.91 15.59
CA GLU A 631 19.72 -17.04 14.65
C GLU A 631 20.43 -15.68 14.50
N ASN A 632 20.79 -15.05 15.62
CA ASN A 632 21.60 -13.83 15.63
C ASN A 632 22.93 -14.01 14.87
N GLU A 633 23.54 -15.20 14.92
CA GLU A 633 24.76 -15.50 14.14
C GLU A 633 24.49 -15.54 12.63
N LYS A 634 23.35 -16.08 12.19
CA LYS A 634 22.95 -16.01 10.76
C LYS A 634 22.68 -14.58 10.32
N GLU A 635 22.01 -13.78 11.16
CA GLU A 635 21.76 -12.37 10.89
C GLU A 635 23.08 -11.61 10.72
N LEU A 636 24.04 -11.79 11.63
CA LEU A 636 25.39 -11.22 11.52
C LEU A 636 26.12 -11.69 10.26
N ARG A 637 26.08 -12.98 9.92
CA ARG A 637 26.66 -13.53 8.67
C ARG A 637 26.01 -12.91 7.42
N ASN A 638 24.71 -12.62 7.45
CA ASN A 638 23.99 -11.99 6.33
C ASN A 638 24.31 -10.48 6.23
N LEU A 639 24.48 -9.79 7.36
CA LEU A 639 24.91 -8.39 7.39
C LEU A 639 26.35 -8.24 6.88
N LEU A 640 27.27 -9.14 7.26
CA LEU A 640 28.64 -9.17 6.76
C LEU A 640 28.69 -9.37 5.24
N LYS A 641 27.96 -10.35 4.69
CA LYS A 641 27.85 -10.53 3.23
C LYS A 641 27.35 -9.28 2.51
N LYS A 642 26.31 -8.63 3.06
CA LYS A 642 25.78 -7.37 2.50
C LYS A 642 26.82 -6.24 2.54
N GLN A 643 27.67 -6.20 3.57
CA GLN A 643 28.78 -5.25 3.66
C GLN A 643 29.92 -5.58 2.67
N GLU A 644 30.22 -6.86 2.45
CA GLU A 644 31.17 -7.33 1.43
C GLU A 644 30.68 -6.97 0.01
N GLU A 645 29.41 -7.22 -0.30
CA GLU A 645 28.76 -6.82 -1.55
C GLU A 645 28.83 -5.29 -1.77
N GLN A 646 28.58 -4.50 -0.72
CA GLN A 646 28.72 -3.04 -0.78
C GLN A 646 30.18 -2.59 -0.98
N MET A 647 31.14 -3.28 -0.36
CA MET A 647 32.56 -3.01 -0.54
C MET A 647 33.01 -3.29 -1.98
N LEU A 648 32.59 -4.41 -2.56
CA LEU A 648 32.85 -4.75 -3.97
C LEU A 648 32.27 -3.68 -4.91
N GLN A 649 31.02 -3.28 -4.71
CA GLN A 649 30.40 -2.19 -5.51
C GLN A 649 31.13 -0.85 -5.38
N LEU A 650 31.76 -0.55 -4.23
CA LEU A 650 32.58 0.66 -4.06
C LEU A 650 33.95 0.51 -4.75
N ILE A 651 34.54 -0.69 -4.73
CA ILE A 651 35.77 -1.00 -5.48
C ILE A 651 35.52 -0.85 -6.98
N ASP A 652 34.44 -1.43 -7.53
CA ASP A 652 34.08 -1.32 -8.94
C ASP A 652 33.90 0.14 -9.39
N LYS A 653 33.15 0.94 -8.61
CA LYS A 653 32.97 2.38 -8.84
C LYS A 653 34.28 3.16 -8.73
N SER A 654 35.19 2.78 -7.84
CA SER A 654 36.54 3.38 -7.79
C SER A 654 37.38 3.02 -9.02
N GLY A 655 37.19 1.81 -9.57
CA GLY A 655 37.73 1.37 -10.85
C GLY A 655 37.19 2.18 -12.03
N GLU A 656 35.89 2.47 -12.05
CA GLU A 656 35.27 3.37 -13.03
C GLU A 656 35.82 4.80 -12.93
N VAL A 657 35.87 5.36 -11.72
CA VAL A 657 36.41 6.71 -11.49
C VAL A 657 37.89 6.82 -11.87
N THR A 658 38.70 5.77 -11.66
CA THR A 658 40.10 5.76 -12.11
C THR A 658 40.23 5.66 -13.64
N ARG A 659 39.43 4.81 -14.31
CA ARG A 659 39.37 4.74 -15.79
C ARG A 659 38.94 6.08 -16.41
N LEU A 660 37.84 6.66 -15.94
CA LEU A 660 37.36 7.98 -16.39
C LEU A 660 38.39 9.08 -16.12
N LYS A 661 39.13 9.03 -15.00
CA LYS A 661 40.22 9.97 -14.71
C LYS A 661 41.39 9.83 -15.68
N THR A 662 41.75 8.61 -16.09
CA THR A 662 42.75 8.41 -17.15
C THR A 662 42.26 8.90 -18.52
N GLU A 663 41.02 8.58 -18.90
CA GLU A 663 40.40 9.03 -20.16
C GLU A 663 40.31 10.56 -20.23
N VAL A 664 39.85 11.24 -19.17
CA VAL A 664 39.82 12.71 -19.09
C VAL A 664 41.22 13.32 -19.17
N SER A 665 42.23 12.65 -18.59
CA SER A 665 43.63 13.12 -18.67
C SER A 665 44.19 12.98 -20.09
N GLU A 666 43.86 11.90 -20.79
CA GLU A 666 44.24 11.67 -22.18
C GLU A 666 43.50 12.61 -23.13
N LEU A 667 42.18 12.75 -23.01
CA LEU A 667 41.36 13.69 -23.80
C LEU A 667 41.84 15.13 -23.62
N LYS A 668 42.19 15.54 -22.39
CA LYS A 668 42.78 16.86 -22.14
C LYS A 668 44.12 17.05 -22.87
N ARG A 669 44.98 16.02 -22.89
CA ARG A 669 46.28 16.05 -23.57
C ARG A 669 46.11 16.07 -25.10
N SER A 670 45.15 15.33 -25.63
CA SER A 670 44.80 15.33 -27.07
C SER A 670 44.15 16.65 -27.50
N LEU A 671 43.30 17.26 -26.65
CA LEU A 671 42.77 18.60 -26.87
C LEU A 671 43.90 19.64 -26.89
N GLN A 672 44.85 19.57 -25.97
CA GLN A 672 46.02 20.47 -25.97
C GLN A 672 46.87 20.31 -27.24
N LEU A 673 47.07 19.09 -27.74
CA LEU A 673 47.72 18.85 -29.03
C LEU A 673 46.93 19.48 -30.19
N ALA A 674 45.64 19.18 -30.31
CA ALA A 674 44.78 19.75 -31.35
C ALA A 674 44.70 21.29 -31.29
N GLU A 675 44.72 21.88 -30.09
CA GLU A 675 44.84 23.32 -29.90
C GLU A 675 46.18 23.87 -30.41
N THR A 676 47.30 23.19 -30.17
CA THR A 676 48.62 23.61 -30.68
C THR A 676 48.74 23.42 -32.19
N GLU A 677 48.24 22.32 -32.74
CA GLU A 677 48.17 22.07 -34.17
C GLU A 677 47.30 23.12 -34.86
N ALA A 678 46.12 23.43 -34.32
CA ALA A 678 45.28 24.51 -34.82
C ALA A 678 46.00 25.86 -34.78
N LYS A 679 46.68 26.21 -33.67
CA LYS A 679 47.45 27.47 -33.57
C LYS A 679 48.58 27.55 -34.61
N VAL A 680 49.29 26.44 -34.87
CA VAL A 680 50.30 26.36 -35.94
C VAL A 680 49.66 26.51 -37.32
N LEU A 681 48.54 25.84 -37.59
CA LEU A 681 47.82 25.97 -38.87
C LEU A 681 47.26 27.38 -39.09
N TRP A 682 46.79 28.06 -38.05
CA TRP A 682 46.35 29.47 -38.13
C TRP A 682 47.51 30.40 -38.49
N GLU A 683 48.68 30.25 -37.86
CA GLU A 683 49.86 31.04 -38.20
C GLU A 683 50.46 30.65 -39.57
N GLU A 684 50.37 29.40 -40.01
CA GLU A 684 50.71 28.99 -41.39
C GLU A 684 49.79 29.65 -42.43
N VAL A 685 48.47 29.64 -42.21
CA VAL A 685 47.49 30.27 -43.11
C VAL A 685 47.74 31.76 -43.19
N LYS A 686 47.96 32.41 -42.04
CA LYS A 686 48.30 33.83 -41.93
C LYS A 686 49.64 34.16 -42.61
N GLY A 687 50.65 33.30 -42.49
CA GLY A 687 51.92 33.43 -43.21
C GLY A 687 51.77 33.29 -44.74
N LYS A 688 50.91 32.38 -45.20
CA LYS A 688 50.57 32.21 -46.63
C LYS A 688 49.76 33.38 -47.19
N GLU A 689 48.87 33.97 -46.38
CA GLU A 689 48.07 35.16 -46.70
C GLU A 689 48.96 36.40 -46.96
N HIS A 690 50.20 36.43 -46.44
CA HIS A 690 51.19 37.48 -46.75
C HIS A 690 52.00 37.23 -48.05
N GLN A 691 51.82 36.08 -48.71
CA GLN A 691 52.38 35.80 -50.04
C GLN A 691 51.31 35.78 -51.15
N GLU A 692 50.04 35.52 -50.81
CA GLU A 692 48.93 35.68 -51.74
C GLU A 692 48.69 37.16 -52.04
N LYS A 693 48.93 37.57 -53.31
CA LYS A 693 48.66 38.94 -53.78
C LYS A 693 47.21 39.33 -53.47
N PRO A 694 46.91 40.61 -53.16
CA PRO A 694 45.57 41.04 -52.73
C PRO A 694 44.45 40.75 -53.73
N VAL A 695 44.76 40.56 -55.02
CA VAL A 695 43.81 40.08 -56.04
C VAL A 695 43.27 38.69 -55.70
N ASN A 696 44.12 37.74 -55.27
CA ASN A 696 43.70 36.40 -54.85
C ASN A 696 42.87 36.47 -53.56
N ILE A 697 43.22 37.34 -52.61
CA ILE A 697 42.38 37.58 -51.42
C ILE A 697 41.01 38.11 -51.83
N GLN A 698 40.95 39.03 -52.79
CA GLN A 698 39.68 39.60 -53.29
C GLN A 698 38.85 38.58 -54.09
N GLU A 699 39.48 37.73 -54.90
CA GLU A 699 38.82 36.58 -55.55
C GLU A 699 38.35 35.54 -54.54
N ARG A 700 39.13 35.22 -53.49
CA ARG A 700 38.73 34.30 -52.41
C ARG A 700 37.62 34.89 -51.53
N VAL A 701 37.54 36.20 -51.36
CA VAL A 701 36.40 36.88 -50.73
C VAL A 701 35.18 36.83 -51.64
N LEU A 702 35.32 37.07 -52.95
CA LEU A 702 34.23 36.97 -53.91
C LEU A 702 33.69 35.54 -54.01
N LEU A 703 34.58 34.53 -54.06
CA LEU A 703 34.25 33.11 -54.04
C LEU A 703 33.62 32.68 -52.70
N ARG A 704 34.08 33.22 -51.56
CA ARG A 704 33.41 33.03 -50.26
C ARG A 704 32.01 33.67 -50.26
N GLN A 705 31.82 34.84 -50.87
CA GLN A 705 30.53 35.52 -50.93
C GLN A 705 29.56 34.81 -51.90
N GLN A 706 30.06 34.30 -53.02
CA GLN A 706 29.33 33.41 -53.93
C GLN A 706 28.97 32.08 -53.23
N LEU A 707 29.91 31.44 -52.53
CA LEU A 707 29.63 30.25 -51.73
C LEU A 707 28.59 30.52 -50.64
N LEU A 708 28.67 31.61 -49.88
CA LEU A 708 27.64 31.98 -48.90
C LEU A 708 26.28 32.28 -49.56
N SER A 709 26.25 32.79 -50.80
CA SER A 709 24.99 32.95 -51.55
C SER A 709 24.44 31.63 -52.12
N ALA A 710 25.29 30.62 -52.32
CA ALA A 710 24.92 29.26 -52.76
C ALA A 710 24.66 28.28 -51.59
N VAL A 711 25.12 28.59 -50.38
CA VAL A 711 24.86 27.81 -49.15
C VAL A 711 23.36 27.51 -48.95
N PRO A 712 22.39 28.41 -49.22
CA PRO A 712 20.96 28.09 -49.15
C PRO A 712 20.52 26.96 -50.09
N GLU A 713 21.13 26.81 -51.26
CA GLU A 713 20.80 25.75 -52.23
C GLU A 713 21.55 24.45 -51.92
N VAL A 714 22.83 24.53 -51.51
CA VAL A 714 23.64 23.35 -51.16
C VAL A 714 23.29 22.77 -49.78
N ALA A 715 22.82 23.58 -48.83
CA ALA A 715 22.36 23.09 -47.52
C ALA A 715 21.07 22.26 -47.59
N LEU A 716 20.33 22.32 -48.72
CA LEU A 716 19.20 21.43 -48.98
C LEU A 716 19.65 20.02 -49.43
N SER A 717 20.86 19.85 -49.96
CA SER A 717 21.37 18.56 -50.45
C SER A 717 22.38 17.87 -49.51
N CYS A 718 23.07 18.60 -48.62
CA CYS A 718 24.06 18.02 -47.69
C CYS A 718 23.50 17.79 -46.26
N GLN A 719 23.12 16.54 -45.96
CA GLN A 719 22.53 16.12 -44.68
C GLN A 719 23.40 16.44 -43.44
N GLU A 720 24.72 16.39 -43.58
CA GLU A 720 25.68 16.61 -42.49
C GLU A 720 25.68 18.07 -42.01
N LEU A 721 25.56 19.03 -42.93
CA LEU A 721 25.42 20.46 -42.61
C LEU A 721 24.11 20.75 -41.87
N GLN A 722 23.01 20.07 -42.23
CA GLN A 722 21.73 20.18 -41.51
C GLN A 722 21.82 19.64 -40.08
N ASN A 723 22.67 18.64 -39.83
CA ASN A 723 22.90 18.10 -38.49
C ASN A 723 23.76 19.06 -37.66
N LEU A 724 24.81 19.68 -38.23
CA LEU A 724 25.61 20.70 -37.57
C LEU A 724 24.80 21.96 -37.20
N LEU A 725 23.99 22.49 -38.12
CA LEU A 725 23.09 23.62 -37.85
C LEU A 725 22.12 23.32 -36.70
N ARG A 726 21.58 22.09 -36.66
CA ARG A 726 20.70 21.61 -35.59
C ARG A 726 21.43 21.49 -34.25
N TYR A 727 22.71 21.11 -34.24
CA TYR A 727 23.55 21.02 -33.03
C TYR A 727 23.89 22.41 -32.44
N VAL A 728 24.05 23.42 -33.29
CA VAL A 728 24.28 24.83 -32.89
C VAL A 728 22.95 25.57 -32.59
N GLY A 729 21.81 24.88 -32.65
CA GLY A 729 20.49 25.42 -32.30
C GLY A 729 19.85 26.35 -33.36
N LEU A 730 20.53 26.59 -34.49
CA LEU A 730 20.02 27.43 -35.57
C LEU A 730 19.10 26.62 -36.47
N LYS A 731 17.80 26.68 -36.16
CA LYS A 731 16.74 25.97 -36.89
C LYS A 731 16.59 26.55 -38.32
N PRO A 732 16.80 25.77 -39.40
CA PRO A 732 16.62 26.26 -40.76
C PRO A 732 15.15 26.58 -41.01
N ALA A 733 14.88 27.75 -41.61
CA ALA A 733 13.53 28.21 -41.91
C ALA A 733 12.96 27.51 -43.15
N SER A 734 12.10 26.51 -42.94
CA SER A 734 11.31 25.89 -44.00
C SER A 734 10.29 26.90 -44.56
N LYS A 735 10.41 27.26 -45.83
CA LYS A 735 9.38 28.03 -46.55
C LYS A 735 8.15 27.15 -46.79
N GLU A 736 7.08 27.36 -46.00
CA GLU A 736 5.70 27.06 -46.41
C GLU A 736 4.69 27.79 -45.51
N ALA A 737 3.45 27.91 -45.99
CA ALA A 737 2.34 28.66 -45.39
C ALA A 737 2.52 30.19 -45.26
N ALA A 738 1.97 30.91 -46.25
CA ALA A 738 1.27 32.19 -46.01
C ALA A 738 -0.08 31.90 -45.28
N GLU A 739 -0.88 32.83 -44.76
CA GLU A 739 -1.46 34.05 -45.34
C GLU A 739 -1.87 35.09 -44.26
N PRO A 740 -2.28 36.32 -44.63
CA PRO A 740 -2.40 37.43 -43.67
C PRO A 740 -3.81 37.64 -43.07
N LEU A 741 -3.82 38.20 -41.85
CA LEU A 741 -4.80 39.20 -41.38
C LEU A 741 -4.18 40.03 -40.23
#